data_AF-A0AAD7E9L0-F1
#
_entry.id   AF-A0AAD7E9L0-F1
#
_cell.length_a   1.000
_cell.length_b   1.000
_cell.length_c   1.000
_cell.angle_alpha   90.00
_cell.angle_beta   90.00
_cell.angle_gamma   90.00
#
_symmetry.space_group_name_H-M   'P 1'
#
loop_
_entity.id
_entity.type
_entity.pdbx_description
1 polymer ?
#
loop_
_entity_poly.entity_id
_entity_poly.type
_entity_poly.pdbx_seq_one_letter_code
_entity_poly.pdbx_strand_id
1 'polypeptide(L)'
;MSLPMDTDSTFKKSEWIGQQRLWATAPPALKKIAAQWFMIPQELEYILLPSPYLPVAQMLEFLLPLQNATPATTNQPAQFFSTNVPDVSDEALMLRVRRLAIPDTRTINKLLASSRQSWLDGTKSVIYSHLGGSVTHFPLWILTYWAAVADIKDAWGRLRASQAWVNRQKKISAVNPTRAALAEDTILTLAMLPWGLAKRGVSDSEPFHTLSRLLGPTWLAGSQMNDMLDLLGNKINMDPDLVKKTRVWGTVLVPKILEAFRATNDETYWTARDLRWLRDVGDDLVQKKAALITSAHLGPVTNEPHWVAVVFDCRDETVVHYGDSFKRPIPEELSAACRWWLGQHTPEPAEFAHLPITRQQDGHSCGMLVNNAQEHFLDASIPLLAPTHVANSRLEMFNRIGTRGLEQLEIERACAIAEDEDSDDPSDQSTNTPAAASDSDFDAPLQLLRRTARHAKFTFTSPASVASTGPRPASPAHGTGAKRPKGHPDAPTPNPSPEKRRIYRRPSDDTLPPPPPPIFAPRSFASTSSATADVFGPVTCTTRRERHVADSEGETGDEWAGCTEDKDEYSWGPEDDAPVPPESQMSTGADDTTIYSDIGTDDTTIYSDTGADDTTIYSDVECVPDDLPALQEVSDSEEDASDDNGDSDSNNNTDDDEAMLAPAEGVHADSRRHPTAPLNVQLAKPAAVGKGKITAYWKVETAEEKVVRLEKEAREYAEHAEEVRLREVEERRKKKARARADGNERMQRHRDRVRAEKIAEGWKRLDLLDHDNTLAPDPCLAELTRPRRQFKEDGRKNNKPNGRKF
;
A
#
# COMPACT_ATOMS: atom_id res chain seq x y z
N MET A 1 -29.25 -31.29 6.24
CA MET A 1 -30.06 -30.70 5.15
C MET A 1 -29.71 -31.41 3.85
N SER A 2 -30.69 -31.60 2.97
CA SER A 2 -30.50 -32.29 1.68
C SER A 2 -31.04 -31.36 0.58
N LEU A 3 -30.15 -30.77 -0.21
CA LEU A 3 -30.54 -29.90 -1.32
C LEU A 3 -30.88 -30.73 -2.57
N PRO A 4 -31.87 -30.31 -3.38
CA PRO A 4 -32.17 -30.96 -4.66
C PRO A 4 -31.01 -30.75 -5.64
N MET A 5 -30.63 -31.81 -6.34
CA MET A 5 -29.60 -31.84 -7.40
C MET A 5 -30.22 -32.40 -8.66
N ASP A 6 -29.95 -31.79 -9.81
CA ASP A 6 -30.38 -32.28 -11.12
C ASP A 6 -29.92 -33.72 -11.38
N THR A 7 -30.81 -34.52 -11.95
CA THR A 7 -30.74 -36.00 -11.85
C THR A 7 -30.14 -36.72 -13.06
N ASP A 8 -29.88 -36.02 -14.17
CA ASP A 8 -29.53 -36.64 -15.46
C ASP A 8 -28.07 -37.17 -15.59
N SER A 9 -27.29 -37.08 -14.50
CA SER A 9 -26.11 -37.92 -14.30
C SER A 9 -26.24 -38.62 -12.96
N THR A 10 -26.78 -39.84 -12.94
CA THR A 10 -27.02 -40.64 -11.72
C THR A 10 -25.72 -41.08 -11.06
N PHE A 11 -25.10 -40.14 -10.33
CA PHE A 11 -23.90 -40.38 -9.53
C PHE A 11 -24.20 -41.40 -8.42
N LYS A 12 -23.70 -42.63 -8.60
CA LYS A 12 -23.78 -43.68 -7.58
C LYS A 12 -22.61 -43.55 -6.60
N LYS A 13 -22.90 -42.97 -5.44
CA LYS A 13 -21.95 -42.80 -4.33
C LYS A 13 -21.17 -44.08 -3.98
N SER A 14 -21.84 -45.23 -4.05
CA SER A 14 -21.29 -46.56 -3.77
C SER A 14 -20.25 -47.06 -4.77
N GLU A 15 -20.24 -46.57 -6.01
CA GLU A 15 -19.27 -46.97 -7.04
C GLU A 15 -17.92 -46.25 -6.89
N TRP A 16 -17.86 -45.18 -6.09
CA TRP A 16 -16.69 -44.32 -5.93
C TRP A 16 -16.16 -44.31 -4.49
N ILE A 17 -17.01 -44.09 -3.50
CA ILE A 17 -16.59 -43.90 -2.11
C ILE A 17 -16.39 -45.25 -1.42
N GLY A 18 -15.21 -45.45 -0.81
CA GLY A 18 -14.77 -46.70 -0.20
C GLY A 18 -14.19 -47.72 -1.18
N GLN A 19 -14.03 -47.36 -2.46
CA GLN A 19 -13.62 -48.27 -3.55
C GLN A 19 -12.13 -48.17 -3.92
N GLN A 20 -11.29 -47.60 -3.04
CA GLN A 20 -9.84 -47.42 -3.23
C GLN A 20 -9.46 -46.74 -4.56
N ARG A 21 -10.33 -45.86 -5.07
CA ARG A 21 -10.08 -45.09 -6.30
C ARG A 21 -9.16 -43.91 -6.01
N LEU A 22 -8.33 -43.54 -6.99
CA LEU A 22 -7.44 -42.38 -6.87
C LEU A 22 -8.19 -41.09 -7.19
N TRP A 23 -8.06 -40.07 -6.32
CA TRP A 23 -8.68 -38.75 -6.48
C TRP A 23 -8.34 -38.07 -7.81
N ALA A 24 -7.13 -38.28 -8.32
CA ALA A 24 -6.72 -37.79 -9.64
C ALA A 24 -7.67 -38.24 -10.77
N THR A 25 -8.25 -39.44 -10.65
CA THR A 25 -9.18 -40.05 -11.61
C THR A 25 -10.65 -39.70 -11.38
N ALA A 26 -10.97 -38.90 -10.35
CA ALA A 26 -12.35 -38.53 -10.03
C ALA A 26 -12.97 -37.59 -11.11
N PRO A 27 -14.20 -37.86 -11.59
CA PRO A 27 -14.87 -37.02 -12.58
C PRO A 27 -15.26 -35.66 -12.00
N PRO A 28 -15.45 -34.61 -12.84
CA PRO A 28 -15.77 -33.26 -12.36
C PRO A 28 -17.00 -33.18 -11.45
N ALA A 29 -18.06 -33.94 -11.75
CA ALA A 29 -19.26 -34.01 -10.91
C ALA A 29 -18.96 -34.53 -9.49
N LEU A 30 -18.10 -35.56 -9.36
CA LEU A 30 -17.65 -36.06 -8.07
C LEU A 30 -16.79 -35.01 -7.33
N LYS A 31 -15.95 -34.28 -8.06
CA LYS A 31 -15.15 -33.18 -7.49
C LYS A 31 -16.03 -32.06 -6.93
N LYS A 32 -17.10 -31.69 -7.63
CA LYS A 32 -18.11 -30.72 -7.17
C LYS A 32 -18.86 -31.19 -5.92
N ILE A 33 -19.30 -32.45 -5.88
CA ILE A 33 -19.94 -33.05 -4.69
C ILE A 33 -18.97 -33.04 -3.50
N ALA A 34 -17.73 -33.49 -3.70
CA ALA A 34 -16.72 -33.48 -2.66
C ALA A 34 -16.45 -32.07 -2.11
N ALA A 35 -16.43 -31.04 -2.96
CA ALA A 35 -16.22 -29.65 -2.53
C ALA A 35 -17.20 -29.25 -1.40
N GLN A 36 -18.48 -29.63 -1.53
CA GLN A 36 -19.54 -29.33 -0.56
C GLN A 36 -19.30 -29.96 0.83
N TRP A 37 -18.66 -31.13 0.92
CA TRP A 37 -18.36 -31.77 2.22
C TRP A 37 -17.31 -31.01 3.03
N PHE A 38 -16.50 -30.18 2.37
CA PHE A 38 -15.43 -29.39 2.99
C PHE A 38 -15.76 -27.88 3.00
N MET A 39 -16.95 -27.48 2.53
CA MET A 39 -17.42 -26.10 2.64
C MET A 39 -17.94 -25.87 4.06
N ILE A 40 -17.50 -24.79 4.71
CA ILE A 40 -18.07 -24.36 5.98
C ILE A 40 -19.53 -23.92 5.69
N PRO A 41 -20.54 -24.40 6.44
CA PRO A 41 -21.90 -23.92 6.28
C PRO A 41 -21.96 -22.40 6.53
N GLN A 42 -22.65 -21.66 5.67
CA GLN A 42 -22.70 -20.19 5.74
C GLN A 42 -23.27 -19.70 7.08
N GLU A 43 -24.16 -20.48 7.70
CA GLU A 43 -24.75 -20.22 9.02
C GLU A 43 -23.76 -20.37 10.17
N LEU A 44 -22.67 -21.12 9.97
CA LEU A 44 -21.62 -21.32 10.96
C LEU A 44 -20.42 -20.42 10.71
N GLU A 45 -20.15 -20.04 9.46
CA GLU A 45 -19.03 -19.20 9.06
C GLU A 45 -19.00 -17.89 9.86
N TYR A 46 -20.13 -17.16 9.93
CA TYR A 46 -20.23 -15.91 10.69
C TYR A 46 -20.16 -16.07 12.22
N ILE A 47 -20.30 -17.30 12.74
CA ILE A 47 -20.21 -17.62 14.18
C ILE A 47 -18.77 -18.00 14.54
N LEU A 48 -18.10 -18.71 13.63
CA LEU A 48 -16.81 -19.34 13.85
C LEU A 48 -15.62 -18.45 13.44
N LEU A 49 -15.80 -17.57 12.44
CA LEU A 49 -14.78 -16.70 11.88
C LEU A 49 -15.18 -15.21 12.01
N PRO A 50 -14.23 -14.28 12.20
CA PRO A 50 -14.50 -12.86 12.15
C PRO A 50 -14.90 -12.45 10.71
N SER A 51 -16.02 -11.72 10.58
CA SER A 51 -16.43 -11.11 9.31
C SER A 51 -15.30 -10.26 8.72
N PRO A 52 -15.04 -10.27 7.40
CA PRO A 52 -14.00 -9.43 6.79
C PRO A 52 -14.31 -7.92 6.93
N TYR A 53 -15.58 -7.57 7.13
CA TYR A 53 -16.06 -6.21 7.41
C TYR A 53 -15.81 -5.74 8.85
N LEU A 54 -15.37 -6.63 9.75
CA LEU A 54 -15.12 -6.30 11.15
C LEU A 54 -13.95 -5.31 11.26
N PRO A 55 -14.06 -4.21 12.04
CA PRO A 55 -12.92 -3.31 12.22
C PRO A 55 -11.74 -4.02 12.87
N VAL A 56 -10.51 -3.64 12.51
CA VAL A 56 -9.27 -4.27 13.00
C VAL A 56 -9.21 -4.32 14.53
N ALA A 57 -9.64 -3.26 15.23
CA ALA A 57 -9.73 -3.26 16.68
C ALA A 57 -10.63 -4.39 17.23
N GLN A 58 -11.84 -4.56 16.69
CA GLN A 58 -12.77 -5.63 17.08
C GLN A 58 -12.29 -7.02 16.65
N MET A 59 -11.57 -7.12 15.52
CA MET A 59 -10.95 -8.37 15.09
C MET A 59 -9.84 -8.84 16.04
N LEU A 60 -9.08 -7.93 16.66
CA LEU A 60 -8.08 -8.26 17.66
C LEU A 60 -8.66 -8.78 18.98
N GLU A 61 -9.93 -8.47 19.26
CA GLU A 61 -10.72 -8.97 20.39
C GLU A 61 -11.46 -10.28 20.06
N PHE A 62 -11.59 -10.65 18.79
CA PHE A 62 -12.29 -11.86 18.38
C PHE A 62 -11.61 -13.13 18.91
N LEU A 63 -12.36 -13.96 19.63
CA LEU A 63 -11.86 -15.22 20.19
C LEU A 63 -11.63 -16.27 19.10
N LEU A 64 -10.37 -16.43 18.72
CA LEU A 64 -9.86 -17.52 17.89
C LEU A 64 -9.39 -18.70 18.78
N PRO A 65 -9.58 -19.96 18.37
CA PRO A 65 -9.06 -21.12 19.10
C PRO A 65 -7.54 -21.04 19.27
N LEU A 66 -6.96 -21.66 20.30
CA LEU A 66 -5.49 -21.77 20.39
C LEU A 66 -4.92 -22.62 19.24
N GLN A 67 -3.63 -22.47 18.92
CA GLN A 67 -2.94 -23.31 17.95
C GLN A 67 -1.81 -23.99 18.71
N ASN A 68 -1.65 -25.30 18.53
CA ASN A 68 -0.65 -26.06 19.26
C ASN A 68 0.74 -25.72 18.72
N ALA A 69 1.52 -24.98 19.51
CA ALA A 69 2.91 -24.63 19.18
C ALA A 69 3.82 -25.87 19.16
N THR A 70 3.55 -26.85 20.03
CA THR A 70 4.27 -28.13 20.02
C THR A 70 3.85 -28.95 18.80
N PRO A 71 4.77 -29.30 17.88
CA PRO A 71 4.44 -30.17 16.76
C PRO A 71 3.97 -31.52 17.30
N ALA A 72 2.77 -31.94 16.91
CA ALA A 72 2.20 -33.19 17.41
C ALA A 72 3.13 -34.37 17.11
N THR A 73 3.38 -35.22 18.11
CA THR A 73 4.14 -36.46 17.95
C THR A 73 3.50 -37.37 16.89
N THR A 74 2.18 -37.24 16.70
CA THR A 74 1.35 -37.92 15.70
C THR A 74 1.31 -37.18 14.35
N ASN A 75 2.45 -37.17 13.65
CA ASN A 75 2.60 -36.54 12.32
C ASN A 75 1.85 -37.24 11.15
N GLN A 76 0.95 -38.20 11.43
CA GLN A 76 0.28 -39.05 10.42
C GLN A 76 -1.16 -38.57 10.12
N PRO A 77 -1.46 -38.07 8.90
CA PRO A 77 -2.80 -37.59 8.53
C PRO A 77 -3.91 -38.60 8.75
N ALA A 78 -3.63 -39.90 8.53
CA ALA A 78 -4.60 -40.98 8.71
C ALA A 78 -5.23 -41.04 10.11
N GLN A 79 -4.53 -40.58 11.15
CA GLN A 79 -5.02 -40.60 12.54
C GLN A 79 -6.08 -39.52 12.82
N PHE A 80 -6.21 -38.51 11.95
CA PHE A 80 -7.24 -37.48 12.06
C PHE A 80 -8.54 -37.87 11.35
N PHE A 81 -8.53 -38.90 10.51
CA PHE A 81 -9.68 -39.27 9.68
C PHE A 81 -10.43 -40.47 10.29
N SER A 82 -11.76 -40.41 10.31
CA SER A 82 -12.62 -41.48 10.83
C SER A 82 -13.75 -41.86 9.88
N THR A 83 -14.04 -43.17 9.79
CA THR A 83 -15.16 -43.75 9.03
C THR A 83 -16.50 -43.62 9.74
N ASN A 84 -16.49 -43.20 11.01
CA ASN A 84 -17.69 -42.92 11.79
C ASN A 84 -18.36 -41.64 11.29
N VAL A 85 -19.68 -41.57 11.39
CA VAL A 85 -20.42 -40.34 11.07
C VAL A 85 -20.03 -39.22 12.05
N PRO A 86 -20.06 -37.94 11.63
CA PRO A 86 -19.92 -36.83 12.57
C PRO A 86 -20.97 -36.89 13.69
N ASP A 87 -20.59 -36.42 14.87
CA ASP A 87 -21.52 -36.13 15.95
C ASP A 87 -22.48 -35.01 15.55
N VAL A 88 -23.62 -34.91 16.23
CA VAL A 88 -24.66 -33.93 15.88
C VAL A 88 -24.14 -32.50 16.07
N SER A 89 -24.27 -31.67 15.03
CA SER A 89 -23.92 -30.24 15.07
C SER A 89 -24.92 -29.45 15.92
N ASP A 90 -24.73 -29.47 17.23
CA ASP A 90 -25.43 -28.60 18.19
C ASP A 90 -24.57 -27.38 18.59
N GLU A 91 -25.16 -26.47 19.37
CA GLU A 91 -24.48 -25.27 19.88
C GLU A 91 -23.28 -25.63 20.78
N ALA A 92 -23.38 -26.73 21.54
CA ALA A 92 -22.30 -27.21 22.38
C ALA A 92 -21.08 -27.67 21.56
N LEU A 93 -21.29 -28.34 20.43
CA LEU A 93 -20.23 -28.70 19.49
C LEU A 93 -19.58 -27.45 18.90
N MET A 94 -20.35 -26.41 18.56
CA MET A 94 -19.80 -25.14 18.04
C MET A 94 -18.98 -24.39 19.10
N LEU A 95 -19.46 -24.33 20.34
CA LEU A 95 -18.70 -23.78 21.48
C LEU A 95 -17.41 -24.58 21.74
N ARG A 96 -17.41 -25.90 21.52
CA ARG A 96 -16.19 -26.73 21.57
C ARG A 96 -15.25 -26.40 20.41
N VAL A 97 -15.73 -26.33 19.16
CA VAL A 97 -14.92 -25.96 17.98
C VAL A 97 -14.17 -24.65 18.18
N ARG A 98 -14.81 -23.62 18.76
CA ARG A 98 -14.17 -22.32 19.04
C ARG A 98 -13.11 -22.36 20.17
N ARG A 99 -13.12 -23.38 21.03
CA ARG A 99 -12.25 -23.48 22.22
C ARG A 99 -11.14 -24.53 22.08
N LEU A 100 -11.33 -25.58 21.29
CA LEU A 100 -10.36 -26.65 21.09
C LEU A 100 -9.17 -26.16 20.27
N ALA A 101 -7.96 -26.40 20.76
CA ALA A 101 -6.75 -25.96 20.06
C ALA A 101 -6.60 -26.69 18.70
N ILE A 102 -6.35 -25.95 17.62
CA ILE A 102 -6.15 -26.47 16.27
C ILE A 102 -4.73 -27.04 16.07
N PRO A 103 -4.50 -27.94 15.08
CA PRO A 103 -3.17 -28.39 14.75
C PRO A 103 -2.27 -27.24 14.24
N ASP A 104 -0.96 -27.50 14.16
CA ASP A 104 -0.02 -26.59 13.50
C ASP A 104 -0.32 -26.49 11.98
N THR A 105 0.06 -25.36 11.37
CA THR A 105 -0.23 -25.07 9.94
C THR A 105 0.33 -26.12 9.00
N ARG A 106 1.48 -26.72 9.30
CA ARG A 106 2.08 -27.78 8.48
C ARG A 106 1.27 -29.07 8.56
N THR A 107 0.70 -29.41 9.72
CA THR A 107 -0.24 -30.52 9.88
C THR A 107 -1.56 -30.24 9.16
N ILE A 108 -2.12 -29.02 9.28
CA ILE A 108 -3.32 -28.61 8.54
C ILE A 108 -3.11 -28.79 7.03
N ASN A 109 -1.99 -28.31 6.48
CA ASN A 109 -1.70 -28.43 5.04
C ASN A 109 -1.58 -29.88 4.57
N LYS A 110 -0.97 -30.78 5.36
CA LYS A 110 -0.96 -32.22 5.08
C LYS A 110 -2.36 -32.84 5.10
N LEU A 111 -3.21 -32.41 6.04
CA LEU A 111 -4.59 -32.87 6.14
C LEU A 111 -5.43 -32.39 4.94
N LEU A 112 -5.31 -31.12 4.55
CA LEU A 112 -5.95 -30.59 3.35
C LEU A 112 -5.52 -31.36 2.09
N ALA A 113 -4.22 -31.57 1.90
CA ALA A 113 -3.67 -32.29 0.75
C ALA A 113 -4.15 -33.75 0.64
N SER A 114 -4.33 -34.43 1.78
CA SER A 114 -4.83 -35.82 1.82
C SER A 114 -6.36 -35.93 1.89
N SER A 115 -7.07 -34.88 2.33
CA SER A 115 -8.50 -34.87 2.64
C SER A 115 -9.41 -35.46 1.56
N ARG A 116 -9.15 -35.12 0.29
CA ARG A 116 -9.95 -35.56 -0.85
C ARG A 116 -9.80 -37.05 -1.13
N GLN A 117 -8.60 -37.59 -0.93
CA GLN A 117 -8.33 -39.02 -1.02
C GLN A 117 -8.97 -39.75 0.17
N SER A 118 -8.75 -39.27 1.40
CA SER A 118 -9.37 -39.86 2.61
C SER A 118 -10.90 -39.94 2.52
N TRP A 119 -11.56 -38.91 1.98
CA TRP A 119 -13.00 -38.91 1.73
C TRP A 119 -13.42 -39.95 0.68
N LEU A 120 -12.67 -40.05 -0.42
CA LEU A 120 -12.89 -41.06 -1.46
C LEU A 120 -12.66 -42.49 -0.94
N ASP A 121 -11.77 -42.66 0.04
CA ASP A 121 -11.50 -43.93 0.73
C ASP A 121 -12.56 -44.29 1.79
N GLY A 122 -13.60 -43.46 1.98
CA GLY A 122 -14.76 -43.77 2.84
C GLY A 122 -14.78 -43.06 4.19
N THR A 123 -13.85 -42.12 4.43
CA THR A 123 -13.87 -41.25 5.62
C THR A 123 -15.12 -40.37 5.63
N LYS A 124 -15.73 -40.21 6.81
CA LYS A 124 -16.95 -39.40 7.02
C LYS A 124 -16.79 -38.26 8.02
N SER A 125 -15.79 -38.32 8.89
CA SER A 125 -15.52 -37.33 9.94
C SER A 125 -14.02 -37.13 10.19
N VAL A 126 -13.71 -36.07 10.94
CA VAL A 126 -12.36 -35.74 11.43
C VAL A 126 -12.36 -35.80 12.96
N ILE A 127 -11.24 -36.20 13.57
CA ILE A 127 -11.04 -36.22 15.02
C ILE A 127 -9.83 -35.36 15.42
N TYR A 128 -9.88 -34.73 16.59
CA TYR A 128 -8.76 -33.96 17.16
C TYR A 128 -7.71 -34.92 17.77
N SER A 129 -7.04 -35.70 16.92
CA SER A 129 -6.11 -36.77 17.35
C SER A 129 -4.95 -36.27 18.21
N HIS A 130 -4.60 -34.99 18.10
CA HIS A 130 -3.51 -34.32 18.81
C HIS A 130 -3.84 -33.87 20.24
N LEU A 131 -5.11 -33.85 20.66
CA LEU A 131 -5.49 -33.37 22.01
C LEU A 131 -5.53 -34.48 23.08
N GLY A 132 -5.60 -35.75 22.66
CA GLY A 132 -5.86 -36.88 23.56
C GLY A 132 -7.28 -36.87 24.15
N GLY A 133 -7.68 -38.00 24.75
CA GLY A 133 -8.98 -38.12 25.41
C GLY A 133 -10.13 -38.57 24.49
N SER A 134 -11.31 -37.98 24.67
CA SER A 134 -12.57 -38.49 24.09
C SER A 134 -12.69 -38.22 22.58
N VAL A 135 -13.04 -39.25 21.83
CA VAL A 135 -13.12 -39.21 20.37
C VAL A 135 -14.45 -38.59 19.92
N THR A 136 -14.49 -37.26 19.87
CA THR A 136 -15.55 -36.50 19.19
C THR A 136 -15.28 -36.44 17.69
N HIS A 137 -16.31 -36.73 16.90
CA HIS A 137 -16.27 -36.81 15.44
C HIS A 137 -16.82 -35.53 14.81
N PHE A 138 -15.95 -34.73 14.20
CA PHE A 138 -16.31 -33.46 13.58
C PHE A 138 -16.62 -33.63 12.09
N PRO A 139 -17.48 -32.79 11.50
CA PRO A 139 -17.68 -32.76 10.05
C PRO A 139 -16.39 -32.46 9.27
N LEU A 140 -16.31 -32.91 8.02
CA LEU A 140 -15.12 -32.75 7.17
C LEU A 140 -14.74 -31.29 6.88
N TRP A 141 -15.70 -30.36 6.91
CA TRP A 141 -15.44 -28.92 6.79
C TRP A 141 -14.57 -28.33 7.91
N ILE A 142 -14.37 -29.06 9.02
CA ILE A 142 -13.50 -28.61 10.11
C ILE A 142 -12.05 -28.37 9.64
N LEU A 143 -11.58 -29.05 8.60
CA LEU A 143 -10.24 -28.81 8.03
C LEU A 143 -10.15 -27.44 7.37
N THR A 144 -11.19 -27.03 6.65
CA THR A 144 -11.29 -25.71 6.03
C THR A 144 -11.42 -24.62 7.08
N TYR A 145 -12.14 -24.89 8.18
CA TYR A 145 -12.18 -24.01 9.34
C TYR A 145 -10.79 -23.84 9.98
N TRP A 146 -10.05 -24.93 10.21
CA TRP A 146 -8.69 -24.86 10.76
C TRP A 146 -7.73 -24.07 9.85
N ALA A 147 -7.84 -24.25 8.53
CA ALA A 147 -7.08 -23.49 7.55
C ALA A 147 -7.37 -21.98 7.68
N ALA A 148 -8.64 -21.59 7.58
CA ALA A 148 -9.05 -20.20 7.73
C ALA A 148 -8.59 -19.58 9.07
N VAL A 149 -8.72 -20.32 10.19
CA VAL A 149 -8.22 -19.86 11.50
C VAL A 149 -6.69 -19.69 11.51
N ALA A 150 -5.93 -20.56 10.85
CA ALA A 150 -4.47 -20.42 10.76
C ALA A 150 -4.08 -19.16 9.96
N ASP A 151 -4.75 -18.91 8.83
CA ASP A 151 -4.51 -17.72 7.99
C ASP A 151 -4.88 -16.43 8.73
N ILE A 152 -6.05 -16.42 9.40
CA ILE A 152 -6.51 -15.29 10.23
C ILE A 152 -5.54 -15.02 11.39
N LYS A 153 -4.95 -16.07 11.97
CA LYS A 153 -4.00 -15.95 13.09
C LYS A 153 -2.70 -15.28 12.69
N ASP A 154 -2.20 -15.58 11.51
CA ASP A 154 -1.00 -14.94 10.96
C ASP A 154 -1.24 -13.42 10.79
N ALA A 155 -2.38 -13.04 10.21
CA ALA A 155 -2.82 -11.64 10.15
C ALA A 155 -3.00 -11.00 11.55
N TRP A 156 -3.67 -11.69 12.47
CA TRP A 156 -3.94 -11.24 13.85
C TRP A 156 -2.64 -11.04 14.65
N GLY A 157 -1.66 -11.93 14.48
CA GLY A 157 -0.35 -11.85 15.13
C GLY A 157 0.41 -10.60 14.69
N ARG A 158 0.46 -10.34 13.37
CA ARG A 158 1.01 -9.09 12.81
C ARG A 158 0.29 -7.86 13.36
N LEU A 159 -1.04 -7.83 13.28
CA LEU A 159 -1.85 -6.70 13.74
C LEU A 159 -1.67 -6.41 15.24
N ARG A 160 -1.55 -7.44 16.08
CA ARG A 160 -1.29 -7.30 17.52
C ARG A 160 0.12 -6.74 17.80
N ALA A 161 1.14 -7.21 17.07
CA ALA A 161 2.48 -6.65 17.15
C ALA A 161 2.52 -5.18 16.70
N SER A 162 1.79 -4.84 15.63
CA SER A 162 1.62 -3.46 15.15
C SER A 162 0.92 -2.58 16.18
N GLN A 163 -0.21 -3.01 16.75
CA GLN A 163 -0.93 -2.25 17.78
C GLN A 163 -0.04 -2.00 19.01
N ALA A 164 0.74 -3.01 19.43
CA ALA A 164 1.72 -2.84 20.50
C ALA A 164 2.84 -1.84 20.14
N TRP A 165 3.30 -1.81 18.89
CA TRP A 165 4.28 -0.82 18.41
C TRP A 165 3.71 0.60 18.37
N VAL A 166 2.49 0.80 17.87
CA VAL A 166 1.80 2.10 17.85
C VAL A 166 1.57 2.61 19.28
N ASN A 167 1.13 1.75 20.19
CA ASN A 167 0.99 2.09 21.61
C ASN A 167 2.31 2.50 22.28
N ARG A 168 3.47 1.98 21.83
CA ARG A 168 4.78 2.49 22.25
C ARG A 168 5.08 3.88 21.66
N GLN A 169 4.73 4.15 20.40
CA GLN A 169 4.91 5.48 19.80
C GLN A 169 4.00 6.55 20.46
N LYS A 170 2.78 6.19 20.87
CA LYS A 170 1.89 7.10 21.65
C LYS A 170 2.52 7.50 22.99
N LYS A 171 3.22 6.58 23.67
CA LYS A 171 3.84 6.82 24.99
C LYS A 171 5.05 7.75 24.96
N ILE A 172 5.66 8.05 23.81
CA ILE A 172 6.81 8.97 23.72
C ILE A 172 6.42 10.45 23.54
N SER A 173 5.18 10.82 23.87
CA SER A 173 4.61 12.16 23.69
C SER A 173 5.45 13.30 24.27
N ALA A 174 6.11 13.08 25.41
CA ALA A 174 7.00 14.06 26.05
C ALA A 174 8.26 14.39 25.21
N VAL A 175 8.71 13.47 24.34
CA VAL A 175 9.93 13.63 23.52
C VAL A 175 9.58 14.00 22.08
N ASN A 176 8.49 13.47 21.53
CA ASN A 176 8.06 13.74 20.17
C ASN A 176 6.52 13.84 20.10
N PRO A 177 5.93 15.02 20.35
CA PRO A 177 4.48 15.19 20.37
C PRO A 177 3.85 14.90 19.00
N THR A 178 4.53 15.22 17.90
CA THR A 178 4.09 14.90 16.53
C THR A 178 3.94 13.39 16.32
N ARG A 179 4.88 12.57 16.81
CA ARG A 179 4.77 11.10 16.69
C ARG A 179 3.64 10.56 17.55
N ALA A 180 3.42 11.12 18.74
CA ALA A 180 2.31 10.70 19.59
C ALA A 180 0.95 11.01 18.96
N ALA A 181 0.78 12.21 18.38
CA ALA A 181 -0.43 12.57 17.63
C ALA A 181 -0.68 11.63 16.44
N LEU A 182 0.35 11.39 15.60
CA LEU A 182 0.25 10.43 14.49
C LEU A 182 -0.10 9.01 14.96
N ALA A 183 0.37 8.59 16.13
CA ALA A 183 0.04 7.30 16.73
C ALA A 183 -1.41 7.25 17.26
N GLU A 184 -1.97 8.37 17.72
CA GLU A 184 -3.39 8.48 18.07
C GLU A 184 -4.27 8.39 16.82
N ASP A 185 -3.94 9.13 15.76
CA ASP A 185 -4.60 9.02 14.45
C ASP A 185 -4.55 7.59 13.89
N THR A 186 -3.42 6.89 14.06
CA THR A 186 -3.28 5.47 13.69
C THR A 186 -4.17 4.55 14.52
N ILE A 187 -4.33 4.79 15.82
CA ILE A 187 -5.25 4.02 16.68
C ILE A 187 -6.70 4.22 16.22
N LEU A 188 -7.10 5.46 15.94
CA LEU A 188 -8.44 5.76 15.40
C LEU A 188 -8.66 5.11 14.03
N THR A 189 -7.65 5.15 13.15
CA THR A 189 -7.70 4.51 11.83
C THR A 189 -7.84 2.98 11.97
N LEU A 190 -7.07 2.34 12.85
CA LEU A 190 -7.21 0.90 13.18
C LEU A 190 -8.58 0.54 13.78
N ALA A 191 -9.25 1.48 14.45
CA ALA A 191 -10.60 1.27 14.96
C ALA A 191 -11.70 1.34 13.89
N MET A 192 -11.40 1.88 12.70
CA MET A 192 -12.35 2.02 11.58
C MET A 192 -12.08 1.04 10.42
N LEU A 193 -10.81 0.67 10.17
CA LEU A 193 -10.44 -0.15 9.02
C LEU A 193 -11.01 -1.58 9.08
N PRO A 194 -11.74 -2.06 8.06
CA PRO A 194 -12.23 -3.44 7.98
C PRO A 194 -11.07 -4.40 7.68
N TRP A 195 -10.79 -5.37 8.56
CA TRP A 195 -9.53 -6.12 8.51
C TRP A 195 -9.33 -6.99 7.25
N GLY A 196 -10.42 -7.53 6.71
CA GLY A 196 -10.41 -8.58 5.68
C GLY A 196 -10.90 -8.13 4.30
N LEU A 197 -11.34 -6.88 4.14
CA LEU A 197 -11.66 -6.34 2.82
C LEU A 197 -10.40 -5.93 2.07
N ALA A 198 -10.41 -6.10 0.75
CA ALA A 198 -9.44 -5.51 -0.16
C ALA A 198 -9.34 -3.99 0.05
N LYS A 199 -8.13 -3.43 -0.03
CA LYS A 199 -7.94 -1.99 -0.11
C LYS A 199 -8.62 -1.44 -1.38
N ARG A 200 -9.03 -0.17 -1.31
CA ARG A 200 -9.71 0.55 -2.39
C ARG A 200 -9.03 1.89 -2.64
N GLY A 201 -9.09 2.37 -3.88
CA GLY A 201 -8.45 3.62 -4.30
C GLY A 201 -6.92 3.52 -4.48
N VAL A 202 -6.35 2.33 -4.31
CA VAL A 202 -4.97 1.93 -4.66
C VAL A 202 -5.02 0.83 -5.73
N SER A 203 -3.90 0.55 -6.39
CA SER A 203 -3.81 -0.40 -7.51
C SER A 203 -3.78 -1.86 -7.09
N ASP A 204 -3.34 -2.16 -5.87
CA ASP A 204 -3.43 -3.51 -5.32
C ASP A 204 -4.85 -3.80 -4.79
N SER A 205 -5.22 -5.08 -4.78
CA SER A 205 -6.45 -5.58 -4.15
C SER A 205 -6.18 -6.30 -2.82
N GLU A 206 -5.02 -6.07 -2.21
CA GLU A 206 -4.58 -6.76 -1.00
C GLU A 206 -5.38 -6.26 0.22
N PRO A 207 -5.74 -7.14 1.19
CA PRO A 207 -6.58 -6.73 2.31
C PRO A 207 -5.95 -5.67 3.24
N PHE A 208 -6.78 -4.87 3.93
CA PHE A 208 -6.29 -3.81 4.83
C PHE A 208 -5.33 -4.30 5.92
N HIS A 209 -5.46 -5.53 6.42
CA HIS A 209 -4.53 -6.05 7.44
C HIS A 209 -3.07 -6.14 6.95
N THR A 210 -2.83 -6.13 5.63
CA THR A 210 -1.46 -6.07 5.06
C THR A 210 -0.72 -4.78 5.39
N LEU A 211 -1.45 -3.68 5.66
CA LEU A 211 -0.88 -2.39 6.11
C LEU A 211 -0.18 -2.47 7.47
N SER A 212 -0.36 -3.56 8.24
CA SER A 212 0.42 -3.85 9.44
C SER A 212 1.94 -3.75 9.24
N ARG A 213 2.44 -4.03 8.03
CA ARG A 213 3.87 -3.91 7.66
C ARG A 213 4.43 -2.48 7.71
N LEU A 214 3.58 -1.46 7.64
CA LEU A 214 3.98 -0.06 7.89
C LEU A 214 4.22 0.17 9.38
N LEU A 215 3.40 -0.44 10.24
CA LEU A 215 3.33 -0.22 11.68
C LEU A 215 4.31 -1.08 12.50
N GLY A 216 5.60 -0.99 12.20
CA GLY A 216 6.63 -1.70 12.94
C GLY A 216 8.01 -1.72 12.28
N PRO A 217 8.99 -2.41 12.87
CA PRO A 217 10.33 -2.58 12.33
C PRO A 217 10.39 -3.68 11.24
N THR A 218 9.44 -3.65 10.31
CA THR A 218 9.22 -4.73 9.33
C THR A 218 9.41 -4.25 7.90
N TRP A 219 9.88 -5.16 7.05
CA TRP A 219 10.07 -4.95 5.62
C TRP A 219 8.73 -4.73 4.89
N LEU A 220 8.68 -3.67 4.09
CA LEU A 220 7.54 -3.42 3.19
C LEU A 220 7.56 -4.45 2.06
N ALA A 221 6.39 -4.98 1.71
CA ALA A 221 6.23 -5.81 0.53
C ALA A 221 6.00 -4.94 -0.72
N GLY A 222 6.02 -5.55 -1.91
CA GLY A 222 5.71 -4.86 -3.17
C GLY A 222 4.34 -4.18 -3.16
N SER A 223 3.35 -4.77 -2.47
CA SER A 223 2.03 -4.19 -2.23
C SER A 223 2.10 -2.81 -1.55
N GLN A 224 2.78 -2.68 -0.40
CA GLN A 224 2.91 -1.38 0.27
C GLN A 224 3.78 -0.39 -0.51
N MET A 225 4.74 -0.86 -1.30
CA MET A 225 5.47 0.02 -2.21
C MET A 225 4.57 0.54 -3.33
N ASN A 226 3.66 -0.29 -3.87
CA ASN A 226 2.67 0.13 -4.86
C ASN A 226 1.66 1.11 -4.25
N ASP A 227 1.13 0.86 -3.03
CA ASP A 227 0.26 1.81 -2.31
C ASP A 227 0.87 3.22 -2.24
N MET A 228 2.16 3.31 -1.89
CA MET A 228 2.89 4.58 -1.79
C MET A 228 3.14 5.22 -3.16
N LEU A 229 3.43 4.43 -4.19
CA LEU A 229 3.57 4.90 -5.57
C LEU A 229 2.22 5.38 -6.13
N ASP A 230 1.11 4.75 -5.78
CA ASP A 230 -0.23 5.21 -6.16
C ASP A 230 -0.55 6.56 -5.52
N LEU A 231 -0.28 6.73 -4.22
CA LEU A 231 -0.43 8.03 -3.55
C LEU A 231 0.43 9.12 -4.23
N LEU A 232 1.62 8.78 -4.71
CA LEU A 232 2.48 9.68 -5.48
C LEU A 232 1.89 10.00 -6.86
N GLY A 233 1.38 9.01 -7.57
CA GLY A 233 0.70 9.17 -8.86
C GLY A 233 -0.56 10.03 -8.74
N ASN A 234 -1.33 9.87 -7.66
CA ASN A 234 -2.48 10.73 -7.35
C ASN A 234 -2.05 12.19 -7.12
N LYS A 235 -0.96 12.42 -6.39
CA LYS A 235 -0.40 13.77 -6.19
C LYS A 235 0.01 14.41 -7.53
N ILE A 236 0.66 13.65 -8.40
CA ILE A 236 1.03 14.09 -9.77
C ILE A 236 -0.21 14.40 -10.61
N ASN A 237 -1.24 13.56 -10.57
CA ASN A 237 -2.48 13.74 -11.33
C ASN A 237 -3.30 14.96 -10.87
N MET A 238 -3.14 15.40 -9.61
CA MET A 238 -3.75 16.63 -9.11
C MET A 238 -3.03 17.91 -9.56
N ASP A 239 -1.81 17.80 -10.08
CA ASP A 239 -1.00 18.93 -10.57
C ASP A 239 -0.93 18.91 -12.13
N PRO A 240 -1.56 19.88 -12.81
CA PRO A 240 -1.59 19.93 -14.28
C PRO A 240 -0.23 20.08 -14.98
N ASP A 241 0.84 20.44 -14.27
CA ASP A 241 2.18 20.57 -14.83
C ASP A 241 3.06 19.36 -14.52
N LEU A 242 2.90 18.73 -13.35
CA LEU A 242 3.53 17.44 -13.07
C LEU A 242 2.93 16.33 -13.96
N VAL A 243 1.61 16.26 -14.15
CA VAL A 243 0.96 15.20 -14.96
C VAL A 243 1.40 15.21 -16.44
N LYS A 244 1.87 16.36 -16.96
CA LYS A 244 2.46 16.43 -18.31
C LYS A 244 3.85 15.80 -18.34
N LYS A 245 4.66 16.10 -17.32
CA LYS A 245 6.11 15.84 -17.25
C LYS A 245 6.50 14.56 -16.54
N THR A 246 5.60 13.92 -15.78
CA THR A 246 5.96 12.80 -14.91
C THR A 246 4.95 11.66 -14.96
N ARG A 247 5.45 10.42 -14.87
CA ARG A 247 4.71 9.17 -14.74
C ARG A 247 5.14 8.48 -13.44
N VAL A 248 4.26 7.64 -12.90
CA VAL A 248 4.61 6.68 -11.85
C VAL A 248 4.22 5.30 -12.33
N TRP A 249 5.07 4.30 -12.06
CA TRP A 249 4.79 2.90 -12.33
C TRP A 249 5.11 2.03 -11.11
N GLY A 250 4.25 1.04 -10.87
CA GLY A 250 4.42 0.07 -9.81
C GLY A 250 5.70 -0.76 -9.92
N THR A 251 6.02 -1.46 -8.83
CA THR A 251 7.25 -2.23 -8.61
C THR A 251 7.51 -3.36 -9.62
N VAL A 252 6.53 -3.72 -10.45
CA VAL A 252 6.64 -4.76 -11.50
C VAL A 252 7.52 -4.33 -12.69
N LEU A 253 7.71 -3.02 -12.90
CA LEU A 253 8.42 -2.50 -14.08
C LEU A 253 9.87 -3.00 -14.18
N VAL A 254 10.65 -2.86 -13.10
CA VAL A 254 12.08 -3.22 -13.10
C VAL A 254 12.32 -4.73 -13.21
N PRO A 255 11.59 -5.61 -12.49
CA PRO A 255 11.63 -7.06 -12.74
C PRO A 255 11.37 -7.44 -14.20
N LYS A 256 10.43 -6.78 -14.88
CA LYS A 256 10.12 -7.05 -16.28
C LYS A 256 11.16 -6.53 -17.26
N ILE A 257 11.82 -5.41 -16.95
CA ILE A 257 13.03 -4.94 -17.67
C ILE A 257 14.16 -5.97 -17.54
N LEU A 258 14.42 -6.48 -16.32
CA LEU A 258 15.44 -7.51 -16.07
C LEU A 258 15.11 -8.84 -16.79
N GLU A 259 13.86 -9.28 -16.78
CA GLU A 259 13.40 -10.48 -17.49
C GLU A 259 13.62 -10.35 -19.00
N ALA A 260 13.20 -9.23 -19.60
CA ALA A 260 13.38 -8.95 -21.02
C ALA A 260 14.87 -8.87 -21.40
N PHE A 261 15.69 -8.20 -20.57
CA PHE A 261 17.15 -8.12 -20.74
C PHE A 261 17.81 -9.51 -20.72
N ARG A 262 17.44 -10.36 -19.75
CA ARG A 262 17.95 -11.74 -19.58
C ARG A 262 17.51 -12.71 -20.68
N ALA A 263 16.40 -12.43 -21.38
CA ALA A 263 15.94 -13.21 -22.53
C ALA A 263 16.76 -12.93 -23.81
N THR A 264 17.51 -11.82 -23.83
CA THR A 264 18.56 -11.41 -24.78
C THR A 264 18.46 -11.95 -26.22
N ASN A 265 17.37 -11.58 -26.90
CA ASN A 265 17.34 -11.40 -28.35
C ASN A 265 16.56 -10.09 -28.59
N ASP A 266 17.17 -9.09 -29.22
CA ASP A 266 16.49 -7.80 -29.47
C ASP A 266 15.22 -7.99 -30.32
N GLU A 267 15.21 -8.94 -31.27
CA GLU A 267 13.98 -9.29 -32.01
C GLU A 267 12.87 -9.78 -31.08
N THR A 268 13.22 -10.48 -30.00
CA THR A 268 12.25 -10.98 -29.01
C THR A 268 11.67 -9.81 -28.21
N TYR A 269 12.47 -8.79 -27.88
CA TYR A 269 11.95 -7.59 -27.22
C TYR A 269 10.86 -6.89 -28.07
N TRP A 270 11.04 -6.79 -29.39
CA TRP A 270 10.09 -6.14 -30.28
C TRP A 270 8.89 -7.02 -30.67
N THR A 271 9.08 -8.33 -30.81
CA THR A 271 8.03 -9.26 -31.27
C THR A 271 7.18 -9.85 -30.15
N ALA A 272 7.70 -9.97 -28.92
CA ALA A 272 6.97 -10.58 -27.81
C ALA A 272 5.73 -9.75 -27.42
N ARG A 273 4.58 -10.42 -27.28
CA ARG A 273 3.28 -9.77 -27.01
C ARG A 273 3.15 -9.32 -25.55
N ASP A 274 3.67 -10.13 -24.62
CA ASP A 274 3.72 -9.88 -23.17
C ASP A 274 4.69 -8.75 -22.79
N LEU A 275 5.65 -8.42 -23.65
CA LEU A 275 6.52 -7.24 -23.51
C LEU A 275 5.95 -5.98 -24.18
N ARG A 276 4.77 -6.03 -24.81
CA ARG A 276 4.21 -4.88 -25.55
C ARG A 276 4.00 -3.65 -24.66
N TRP A 277 3.37 -3.83 -23.50
CA TRP A 277 3.13 -2.72 -22.56
C TRP A 277 4.45 -2.08 -22.08
N LEU A 278 5.53 -2.87 -21.96
CA LEU A 278 6.85 -2.35 -21.59
C LEU A 278 7.45 -1.48 -22.70
N ARG A 279 7.17 -1.82 -23.97
CA ARG A 279 7.50 -0.96 -25.11
C ARG A 279 6.67 0.31 -25.12
N ASP A 280 5.35 0.17 -24.98
CA ASP A 280 4.42 1.31 -24.93
C ASP A 280 4.81 2.31 -23.81
N VAL A 281 5.33 1.83 -22.67
CA VAL A 281 5.85 2.66 -21.56
C VAL A 281 7.15 3.39 -21.93
N GLY A 282 8.11 2.72 -22.58
CA GLY A 282 9.35 3.33 -23.02
C GLY A 282 9.14 4.38 -24.12
N ASP A 283 8.27 4.07 -25.08
CA ASP A 283 7.86 4.99 -26.14
C ASP A 283 7.11 6.21 -25.56
N ASP A 284 6.19 6.05 -24.61
CA ASP A 284 5.50 7.18 -23.94
C ASP A 284 6.48 8.11 -23.23
N LEU A 285 7.48 7.52 -22.56
CA LEU A 285 8.49 8.23 -21.78
C LEU A 285 9.37 9.13 -22.67
N VAL A 286 9.93 8.55 -23.74
CA VAL A 286 10.79 9.26 -24.68
C VAL A 286 9.99 10.26 -25.51
N GLN A 287 8.84 9.84 -26.09
CA GLN A 287 8.03 10.70 -26.96
C GLN A 287 7.52 11.95 -26.24
N LYS A 288 7.12 11.83 -24.97
CA LYS A 288 6.59 12.96 -24.18
C LYS A 288 7.67 13.75 -23.45
N LYS A 289 8.95 13.33 -23.53
CA LYS A 289 10.06 13.90 -22.76
C LYS A 289 9.69 14.01 -21.28
N ALA A 290 9.34 12.88 -20.68
CA ALA A 290 8.86 12.79 -19.31
C ALA A 290 9.93 12.20 -18.37
N ALA A 291 9.65 12.23 -17.07
CA ALA A 291 10.29 11.39 -16.08
C ALA A 291 9.34 10.25 -15.67
N LEU A 292 9.88 9.06 -15.38
CA LEU A 292 9.14 7.90 -14.87
C LEU A 292 9.73 7.49 -13.52
N ILE A 293 8.90 7.55 -12.48
CA ILE A 293 9.25 7.17 -11.11
C ILE A 293 8.81 5.73 -10.83
N THR A 294 9.72 4.91 -10.30
CA THR A 294 9.41 3.56 -9.80
C THR A 294 10.36 3.13 -8.68
N SER A 295 10.10 1.97 -8.08
CA SER A 295 10.93 1.36 -7.04
C SER A 295 11.36 -0.04 -7.48
N ALA A 296 12.61 -0.41 -7.24
CA ALA A 296 13.14 -1.74 -7.53
C ALA A 296 13.41 -2.52 -6.24
N HIS A 297 13.12 -3.82 -6.26
CA HIS A 297 13.57 -4.76 -5.23
C HIS A 297 14.85 -5.45 -5.70
N LEU A 298 15.92 -5.42 -4.91
CA LEU A 298 17.21 -5.98 -5.31
C LEU A 298 17.33 -7.50 -5.13
N GLY A 299 16.38 -8.17 -4.44
CA GLY A 299 16.42 -9.61 -4.21
C GLY A 299 16.76 -10.46 -5.45
N PRO A 300 16.09 -10.27 -6.61
CA PRO A 300 16.37 -10.99 -7.85
C PRO A 300 17.72 -10.71 -8.53
N VAL A 301 18.53 -9.80 -7.98
CA VAL A 301 19.83 -9.35 -8.52
C VAL A 301 20.97 -9.58 -7.52
N THR A 302 20.73 -9.35 -6.23
CA THR A 302 21.76 -9.40 -5.16
C THR A 302 21.50 -10.49 -4.10
N ASN A 303 20.33 -11.15 -4.13
CA ASN A 303 19.79 -11.99 -3.04
C ASN A 303 19.62 -11.26 -1.70
N GLU A 304 19.69 -9.93 -1.67
CA GLU A 304 19.32 -9.14 -0.48
C GLU A 304 17.88 -8.64 -0.64
N PRO A 305 17.00 -8.82 0.36
CA PRO A 305 15.81 -7.98 0.42
C PRO A 305 16.28 -6.54 0.56
N HIS A 306 15.99 -5.69 -0.42
CA HIS A 306 16.34 -4.27 -0.39
C HIS A 306 15.51 -3.49 -1.40
N TRP A 307 14.99 -2.33 -0.98
CA TRP A 307 14.26 -1.43 -1.85
C TRP A 307 15.14 -0.25 -2.23
N VAL A 308 15.16 0.09 -3.52
CA VAL A 308 15.88 1.26 -4.06
C VAL A 308 14.96 2.09 -4.97
N ALA A 309 15.24 3.39 -5.01
CA ALA A 309 14.52 4.33 -5.87
C ALA A 309 15.15 4.35 -7.26
N VAL A 310 14.33 4.29 -8.30
CA VAL A 310 14.76 4.42 -9.70
C VAL A 310 13.88 5.45 -10.38
N VAL A 311 14.49 6.45 -11.01
CA VAL A 311 13.78 7.40 -11.87
C VAL A 311 14.45 7.43 -13.24
N PHE A 312 13.68 7.18 -14.28
CA PHE A 312 14.12 7.33 -15.67
C PHE A 312 13.68 8.72 -16.14
N ASP A 313 14.61 9.64 -16.29
CA ASP A 313 14.36 10.99 -16.78
C ASP A 313 14.72 11.10 -18.26
N CYS A 314 13.81 11.59 -19.08
CA CYS A 314 13.99 11.84 -20.50
C CYS A 314 13.52 13.27 -20.88
N ARG A 315 13.43 14.18 -19.90
CA ARG A 315 12.96 15.57 -20.10
C ARG A 315 13.92 16.36 -20.99
N ASP A 316 15.20 16.37 -20.61
CA ASP A 316 16.26 17.11 -21.28
C ASP A 316 17.28 16.14 -21.90
N GLU A 317 17.92 15.33 -21.05
CA GLU A 317 18.86 14.25 -21.40
C GLU A 317 18.30 12.91 -20.89
N THR A 318 18.78 11.79 -21.46
CA THR A 318 18.37 10.44 -21.04
C THR A 318 19.17 9.99 -19.80
N VAL A 319 18.62 10.19 -18.60
CA VAL A 319 19.32 9.98 -17.30
C VAL A 319 18.55 9.00 -16.40
N VAL A 320 19.24 8.02 -15.84
CA VAL A 320 18.71 7.12 -14.80
C VAL A 320 19.20 7.58 -13.43
N HIS A 321 18.32 8.15 -12.63
CA HIS A 321 18.61 8.50 -11.23
C HIS A 321 18.43 7.26 -10.33
N TYR A 322 19.47 6.91 -9.57
CA TYR A 322 19.48 5.76 -8.68
C TYR A 322 19.67 6.17 -7.21
N GLY A 323 18.75 5.75 -6.35
CA GLY A 323 18.75 6.07 -4.92
C GLY A 323 18.78 4.84 -4.02
N ASP A 324 19.96 4.53 -3.49
CA ASP A 324 20.16 3.52 -2.45
C ASP A 324 20.40 4.17 -1.07
N SER A 325 19.56 3.82 -0.10
CA SER A 325 19.66 4.29 1.28
C SER A 325 20.90 3.75 2.02
N PHE A 326 21.51 2.65 1.58
CA PHE A 326 22.82 2.17 2.04
C PHE A 326 24.00 2.80 1.30
N LYS A 327 23.76 3.69 0.33
CA LYS A 327 24.81 4.39 -0.46
C LYS A 327 25.73 3.47 -1.25
N ARG A 328 25.24 2.29 -1.66
CA ARG A 328 25.96 1.40 -2.56
C ARG A 328 25.80 1.89 -4.01
N PRO A 329 26.73 1.57 -4.93
CA PRO A 329 26.51 1.79 -6.35
C PRO A 329 25.33 0.95 -6.85
N ILE A 330 24.77 1.33 -8.00
CA ILE A 330 23.79 0.52 -8.72
C ILE A 330 24.42 -0.84 -9.09
N PRO A 331 23.72 -1.98 -8.88
CA PRO A 331 24.20 -3.28 -9.35
C PRO A 331 24.45 -3.28 -10.86
N GLU A 332 25.55 -3.88 -11.30
CA GLU A 332 25.98 -3.86 -12.70
C GLU A 332 24.88 -4.37 -13.65
N GLU A 333 24.29 -5.53 -13.33
CA GLU A 333 23.19 -6.12 -14.09
C GLU A 333 21.98 -5.17 -14.21
N LEU A 334 21.58 -4.51 -13.11
CA LEU A 334 20.48 -3.55 -13.14
C LEU A 334 20.81 -2.34 -14.02
N SER A 335 22.04 -1.82 -13.93
CA SER A 335 22.48 -0.71 -14.78
C SER A 335 22.55 -1.10 -16.27
N ALA A 336 22.95 -2.34 -16.57
CA ALA A 336 23.01 -2.88 -17.92
C ALA A 336 21.59 -3.05 -18.49
N ALA A 337 20.66 -3.62 -17.72
CA ALA A 337 19.27 -3.80 -18.11
C ALA A 337 18.54 -2.47 -18.34
N CYS A 338 18.72 -1.48 -17.45
CA CYS A 338 18.16 -0.13 -17.62
C CYS A 338 18.71 0.57 -18.87
N ARG A 339 20.04 0.47 -19.12
CA ARG A 339 20.66 1.07 -20.31
C ARG A 339 20.22 0.37 -21.60
N TRP A 340 20.14 -0.96 -21.61
CA TRP A 340 19.64 -1.73 -22.74
C TRP A 340 18.19 -1.37 -23.05
N TRP A 341 17.31 -1.32 -22.05
CA TRP A 341 15.89 -1.00 -22.25
C TRP A 341 15.71 0.41 -22.83
N LEU A 342 16.34 1.43 -22.23
CA LEU A 342 16.27 2.80 -22.78
C LEU A 342 16.86 2.88 -24.19
N GLY A 343 17.94 2.15 -24.48
CA GLY A 343 18.55 2.08 -25.81
C GLY A 343 17.66 1.46 -26.90
N GLN A 344 16.55 0.80 -26.54
CA GLN A 344 15.52 0.40 -27.50
C GLN A 344 14.63 1.58 -27.92
N HIS A 345 14.45 2.58 -27.05
CA HIS A 345 13.49 3.68 -27.23
C HIS A 345 14.14 5.01 -27.64
N THR A 346 15.43 5.19 -27.37
CA THR A 346 16.20 6.38 -27.76
C THR A 346 17.60 5.99 -28.22
N PRO A 347 18.15 6.65 -29.27
CA PRO A 347 19.55 6.47 -29.67
C PRO A 347 20.55 7.15 -28.70
N GLU A 348 20.06 7.96 -27.77
CA GLU A 348 20.90 8.62 -26.76
C GLU A 348 21.36 7.61 -25.70
N PRO A 349 22.66 7.55 -25.36
CA PRO A 349 23.15 6.64 -24.33
C PRO A 349 22.63 7.08 -22.96
N ALA A 350 22.00 6.15 -22.22
CA ALA A 350 21.51 6.43 -20.89
C ALA A 350 22.66 6.67 -19.89
N GLU A 351 22.70 7.88 -19.34
CA GLU A 351 23.60 8.25 -18.23
C GLU A 351 23.02 7.81 -16.87
N PHE A 352 23.85 7.79 -15.84
CA PHE A 352 23.45 7.39 -14.49
C PHE A 352 23.83 8.47 -13.47
N ALA A 353 22.83 8.96 -12.75
CA ALA A 353 22.97 10.00 -11.74
C ALA A 353 22.63 9.49 -10.34
N HIS A 354 23.25 10.06 -9.31
CA HIS A 354 22.89 9.77 -7.93
C HIS A 354 21.57 10.46 -7.57
N LEU A 355 20.58 9.71 -7.09
CA LEU A 355 19.35 10.29 -6.53
C LEU A 355 19.58 10.65 -5.05
N PRO A 356 19.36 11.91 -4.62
CA PRO A 356 19.42 12.28 -3.21
C PRO A 356 18.46 11.42 -2.38
N ILE A 357 19.00 10.76 -1.35
CA ILE A 357 18.28 9.86 -0.45
C ILE A 357 18.98 9.87 0.92
N THR A 358 18.23 9.76 2.01
CA THR A 358 18.81 9.65 3.35
C THR A 358 19.59 8.34 3.52
N ARG A 359 20.71 8.39 4.26
CA ARG A 359 21.44 7.17 4.66
C ARG A 359 20.66 6.43 5.75
N GLN A 360 20.31 5.17 5.49
CA GLN A 360 19.64 4.28 6.43
C GLN A 360 20.55 3.90 7.61
N GLN A 361 19.94 3.74 8.79
CA GLN A 361 20.63 3.38 10.04
C GLN A 361 20.12 2.07 10.66
N ASP A 362 19.12 1.43 10.03
CA ASP A 362 18.50 0.18 10.45
C ASP A 362 18.49 -0.84 9.29
N GLY A 363 17.86 -2.00 9.51
CA GLY A 363 17.71 -3.06 8.50
C GLY A 363 16.31 -3.22 7.90
N HIS A 364 15.45 -2.18 7.85
CA HIS A 364 14.07 -2.33 7.33
C HIS A 364 13.39 -1.04 6.82
N SER A 365 14.04 0.13 6.89
CA SER A 365 13.44 1.42 6.53
C SER A 365 13.60 1.82 5.06
N CYS A 366 14.28 0.99 4.24
CA CYS A 366 14.58 1.30 2.84
C CYS A 366 13.37 1.74 2.03
N GLY A 367 12.24 1.03 2.10
CA GLY A 367 11.03 1.39 1.36
C GLY A 367 10.47 2.79 1.69
N MET A 368 10.54 3.22 2.95
CA MET A 368 10.12 4.58 3.36
C MET A 368 11.09 5.65 2.85
N LEU A 369 12.40 5.36 2.89
CA LEU A 369 13.44 6.28 2.41
C LEU A 369 13.42 6.41 0.88
N VAL A 370 13.09 5.32 0.17
CA VAL A 370 12.85 5.28 -1.28
C VAL A 370 11.67 6.17 -1.65
N ASN A 371 10.53 6.01 -0.98
CA ASN A 371 9.35 6.82 -1.27
C ASN A 371 9.59 8.33 -1.01
N ASN A 372 10.25 8.68 0.10
CA ASN A 372 10.62 10.07 0.35
C ASN A 372 11.63 10.64 -0.67
N ALA A 373 12.61 9.85 -1.13
CA ALA A 373 13.53 10.29 -2.19
C ALA A 373 12.80 10.57 -3.52
N GLN A 374 11.75 9.81 -3.82
CA GLN A 374 10.88 10.03 -4.98
C GLN A 374 10.00 11.28 -4.81
N GLU A 375 9.45 11.54 -3.61
CA GLU A 375 8.75 12.79 -3.32
C GLU A 375 9.69 14.01 -3.43
N HIS A 376 10.93 13.91 -2.92
CA HIS A 376 11.96 14.95 -3.04
C HIS A 376 12.40 15.22 -4.50
N PHE A 377 12.42 14.18 -5.36
CA PHE A 377 12.71 14.35 -6.78
C PHE A 377 11.66 15.20 -7.52
N LEU A 378 10.38 15.02 -7.17
CA LEU A 378 9.28 15.81 -7.73
C LEU A 378 9.29 17.26 -7.23
N ASP A 379 9.62 17.44 -5.96
CA ASP A 379 9.55 18.71 -5.26
C ASP A 379 10.70 18.81 -4.25
N ALA A 380 11.76 19.49 -4.67
CA ALA A 380 12.96 19.69 -3.85
C ALA A 380 12.71 20.49 -2.55
N SER A 381 11.53 21.11 -2.39
CA SER A 381 11.14 21.75 -1.11
C SER A 381 10.75 20.72 -0.04
N ILE A 382 10.43 19.49 -0.42
CA ILE A 382 10.20 18.38 0.50
C ILE A 382 11.57 17.91 1.00
N PRO A 383 11.89 18.02 2.31
CA PRO A 383 13.19 17.61 2.81
C PRO A 383 13.35 16.09 2.76
N LEU A 384 14.59 15.64 2.61
CA LEU A 384 14.93 14.23 2.80
C LEU A 384 14.65 13.81 4.26
N LEU A 385 13.94 12.71 4.41
CA LEU A 385 13.43 12.18 5.67
C LEU A 385 14.60 11.77 6.57
N ALA A 386 14.78 12.45 7.70
CA ALA A 386 15.81 12.10 8.68
C ALA A 386 15.59 10.67 9.22
N PRO A 387 16.65 9.87 9.51
CA PRO A 387 16.50 8.50 9.99
C PRO A 387 15.66 8.39 11.26
N THR A 388 15.79 9.37 12.17
CA THR A 388 15.03 9.50 13.41
C THR A 388 13.53 9.71 13.20
N HIS A 389 13.11 10.13 12.01
CA HIS A 389 11.72 10.45 11.66
C HIS A 389 11.01 9.35 10.86
N VAL A 390 11.67 8.24 10.51
CA VAL A 390 11.03 7.16 9.74
C VAL A 390 9.80 6.58 10.45
N ALA A 391 9.82 6.50 11.78
CA ALA A 391 8.66 6.07 12.56
C ALA A 391 7.45 7.03 12.41
N ASN A 392 7.68 8.34 12.25
CA ASN A 392 6.61 9.31 11.97
C ASN A 392 6.04 9.06 10.57
N SER A 393 6.91 8.95 9.56
CA SER A 393 6.51 8.70 8.16
C SER A 393 5.77 7.37 7.99
N ARG A 394 6.12 6.33 8.75
CA ARG A 394 5.40 5.04 8.80
C ARG A 394 3.96 5.17 9.31
N LEU A 395 3.74 5.92 10.39
CA LEU A 395 2.41 6.21 10.94
C LEU A 395 1.59 7.07 9.98
N GLU A 396 2.18 8.14 9.46
CA GLU A 396 1.55 9.05 8.50
C GLU A 396 1.13 8.30 7.23
N MET A 397 2.00 7.46 6.68
CA MET A 397 1.70 6.69 5.47
C MET A 397 0.57 5.66 5.71
N PHE A 398 0.57 4.98 6.86
CA PHE A 398 -0.54 4.12 7.25
C PHE A 398 -1.87 4.90 7.31
N ASN A 399 -1.87 6.10 7.93
CA ASN A 399 -3.06 6.95 8.04
C ASN A 399 -3.53 7.43 6.65
N ARG A 400 -2.61 7.83 5.76
CA ARG A 400 -2.89 8.27 4.38
C ARG A 400 -3.54 7.15 3.55
N ILE A 401 -2.97 5.94 3.56
CA ILE A 401 -3.52 4.80 2.81
C ILE A 401 -4.85 4.33 3.42
N GLY A 402 -4.91 4.23 4.75
CA GLY A 402 -6.12 3.80 5.47
C GLY A 402 -7.31 4.72 5.25
N THR A 403 -7.13 6.03 5.40
CA THR A 403 -8.21 7.02 5.19
C THR A 403 -8.73 6.98 3.76
N ARG A 404 -7.84 6.94 2.76
CA ARG A 404 -8.22 6.85 1.34
C ARG A 404 -9.01 5.57 1.04
N GLY A 405 -8.64 4.45 1.65
CA GLY A 405 -9.38 3.20 1.51
C GLY A 405 -10.78 3.24 2.11
N LEU A 406 -10.98 3.95 3.24
CA LEU A 406 -12.30 4.20 3.82
C LEU A 406 -13.16 5.10 2.92
N GLU A 407 -12.60 6.23 2.47
CA GLU A 407 -13.29 7.16 1.55
C GLU A 407 -13.82 6.44 0.29
N GLN A 408 -13.01 5.55 -0.31
CA GLN A 408 -13.43 4.82 -1.50
C GLN A 408 -14.48 3.73 -1.20
N LEU A 409 -14.44 3.08 -0.03
CA LEU A 409 -15.50 2.16 0.40
C LEU A 409 -16.83 2.88 0.66
N GLU A 410 -16.80 4.11 1.17
CA GLU A 410 -17.99 4.95 1.33
C GLU A 410 -18.58 5.34 -0.04
N ILE A 411 -17.74 5.68 -1.02
CA ILE A 411 -18.17 5.98 -2.40
C ILE A 411 -18.81 4.74 -3.04
N GLU A 412 -18.16 3.57 -3.00
CA GLU A 412 -18.70 2.32 -3.55
C GLU A 412 -20.06 1.96 -2.92
N ARG A 413 -20.20 2.15 -1.60
CA ARG A 413 -21.45 1.91 -0.88
C ARG A 413 -22.55 2.91 -1.28
N ALA A 414 -22.21 4.17 -1.50
CA ALA A 414 -23.17 5.19 -1.95
C ALA A 414 -23.65 4.93 -3.39
N CYS A 415 -22.75 4.51 -4.29
CA CYS A 415 -23.12 4.10 -5.65
C CYS A 415 -24.07 2.89 -5.65
N ALA A 416 -23.75 1.85 -4.88
CA ALA A 416 -24.60 0.65 -4.81
C ALA A 416 -26.02 0.94 -4.29
N ILE A 417 -26.19 1.91 -3.38
CA ILE A 417 -27.52 2.32 -2.90
C ILE A 417 -28.30 3.08 -3.99
N ALA A 418 -27.63 3.93 -4.77
CA ALA A 418 -28.27 4.66 -5.87
C ALA A 418 -28.73 3.74 -7.02
N GLU A 419 -27.96 2.69 -7.32
CA GLU A 419 -28.32 1.68 -8.34
C GLU A 419 -29.55 0.85 -7.94
N ASP A 420 -29.74 0.57 -6.65
CA ASP A 420 -30.94 -0.11 -6.15
C ASP A 420 -32.20 0.78 -6.28
N GLU A 421 -32.10 2.10 -5.99
CA GLU A 421 -33.25 3.03 -6.03
C GLU A 421 -33.78 3.29 -7.46
N ASP A 422 -32.91 3.32 -8.48
CA ASP A 422 -33.33 3.48 -9.89
C ASP A 422 -33.91 2.18 -10.51
N SER A 423 -33.88 1.05 -9.79
CA SER A 423 -34.38 -0.25 -10.28
C SER A 423 -35.88 -0.48 -10.07
N ASP A 424 -36.53 0.32 -9.19
CA ASP A 424 -37.98 0.33 -9.00
C ASP A 424 -38.68 1.10 -10.13
N ASP A 425 -38.69 0.55 -11.35
CA ASP A 425 -39.53 1.06 -12.45
C ASP A 425 -41.01 1.03 -12.00
N PRO A 426 -41.68 2.19 -11.83
CA PRO A 426 -43.05 2.24 -11.33
C PRO A 426 -44.07 1.70 -12.33
N SER A 427 -43.67 1.32 -13.55
CA SER A 427 -44.56 0.82 -14.60
C SER A 427 -45.09 -0.61 -14.37
N ASP A 428 -44.43 -1.44 -13.55
CA ASP A 428 -44.80 -2.86 -13.38
C ASP A 428 -45.55 -3.17 -12.06
N GLN A 429 -46.03 -2.13 -11.34
CA GLN A 429 -46.97 -2.31 -10.21
C GLN A 429 -48.39 -2.64 -10.69
N SER A 430 -48.53 -3.81 -11.32
CA SER A 430 -49.81 -4.44 -11.62
C SER A 430 -50.52 -4.82 -10.32
N THR A 431 -51.49 -3.99 -9.94
CA THR A 431 -52.34 -4.12 -8.75
C THR A 431 -52.89 -5.55 -8.57
N ASN A 432 -52.44 -6.30 -7.55
CA ASN A 432 -53.21 -7.38 -6.89
C ASN A 432 -52.49 -8.04 -5.68
N THR A 433 -52.50 -7.42 -4.50
CA THR A 433 -52.39 -8.17 -3.22
C THR A 433 -53.10 -7.39 -2.10
N PRO A 434 -54.01 -8.01 -1.33
CA PRO A 434 -54.78 -7.32 -0.29
C PRO A 434 -54.01 -7.21 1.04
N ALA A 435 -54.31 -6.15 1.79
CA ALA A 435 -53.62 -5.79 3.02
C ALA A 435 -53.87 -6.77 4.19
N ALA A 436 -52.78 -7.13 4.89
CA ALA A 436 -52.80 -7.66 6.24
C ALA A 436 -51.65 -7.01 7.03
N ALA A 437 -51.96 -6.43 8.19
CA ALA A 437 -51.01 -5.64 8.99
C ALA A 437 -50.31 -6.48 10.07
N SER A 438 -49.04 -6.16 10.35
CA SER A 438 -48.42 -6.40 11.66
C SER A 438 -47.19 -5.51 11.88
N ASP A 439 -47.22 -4.68 12.92
CA ASP A 439 -46.07 -3.90 13.40
C ASP A 439 -44.96 -4.80 13.95
N SER A 440 -43.68 -4.50 13.63
CA SER A 440 -42.53 -4.91 14.46
C SER A 440 -41.24 -4.13 14.14
N ASP A 441 -41.19 -2.85 14.52
CA ASP A 441 -39.95 -2.06 14.50
C ASP A 441 -39.07 -2.40 15.71
N PHE A 442 -38.09 -3.32 15.58
CA PHE A 442 -36.99 -3.45 16.56
C PHE A 442 -35.68 -4.15 16.10
N ASP A 443 -35.41 -4.35 14.80
CA ASP A 443 -34.30 -5.23 14.35
C ASP A 443 -33.39 -4.65 13.24
N ALA A 444 -33.38 -3.32 13.07
CA ALA A 444 -32.75 -2.65 11.93
C ALA A 444 -31.22 -2.88 11.74
N PRO A 445 -30.35 -2.84 12.78
CA PRO A 445 -28.90 -2.93 12.57
C PRO A 445 -28.44 -4.31 12.05
N LEU A 446 -29.04 -5.40 12.56
CA LEU A 446 -28.70 -6.76 12.16
C LEU A 446 -29.33 -7.15 10.82
N GLN A 447 -30.49 -6.60 10.46
CA GLN A 447 -31.06 -6.82 9.14
C GLN A 447 -30.30 -6.13 8.02
N LEU A 448 -29.65 -4.97 8.27
CA LEU A 448 -28.82 -4.32 7.26
C LEU A 448 -27.55 -5.14 6.94
N LEU A 449 -26.88 -5.68 7.97
CA LEU A 449 -25.76 -6.63 7.81
C LEU A 449 -26.19 -7.94 7.13
N ARG A 450 -27.42 -8.42 7.39
CA ARG A 450 -27.99 -9.59 6.70
C ARG A 450 -28.40 -9.30 5.25
N ARG A 451 -28.75 -8.06 4.90
CA ARG A 451 -29.01 -7.65 3.51
C ARG A 451 -27.70 -7.60 2.73
N THR A 452 -26.68 -6.87 3.18
CA THR A 452 -25.38 -6.82 2.48
C THR A 452 -24.75 -8.22 2.34
N ALA A 453 -24.83 -9.08 3.36
CA ALA A 453 -24.36 -10.47 3.28
C ALA A 453 -25.19 -11.38 2.34
N ARG A 454 -26.43 -11.02 1.97
CA ARG A 454 -27.24 -11.76 0.99
C ARG A 454 -26.94 -11.36 -0.45
N HIS A 455 -26.51 -10.12 -0.68
CA HIS A 455 -26.11 -9.62 -2.01
C HIS A 455 -24.65 -9.98 -2.36
N ALA A 456 -23.81 -10.26 -1.37
CA ALA A 456 -22.48 -10.88 -1.56
C ALA A 456 -22.55 -12.38 -1.97
N LYS A 457 -23.46 -12.75 -2.88
CA LYS A 457 -23.45 -14.06 -3.54
C LYS A 457 -22.36 -14.08 -4.61
N PHE A 458 -21.17 -14.54 -4.22
CA PHE A 458 -20.13 -14.92 -5.18
C PHE A 458 -20.61 -16.13 -5.99
N THR A 459 -21.24 -15.85 -7.14
CA THR A 459 -21.65 -16.90 -8.08
C THR A 459 -20.43 -17.33 -8.88
N PHE A 460 -19.99 -18.56 -8.68
CA PHE A 460 -18.91 -19.16 -9.48
C PHE A 460 -19.48 -19.55 -10.85
N THR A 461 -19.61 -18.56 -11.74
CA THR A 461 -20.07 -18.74 -13.12
C THR A 461 -19.00 -19.43 -13.96
N SER A 462 -19.06 -20.76 -13.99
CA SER A 462 -18.34 -21.55 -15.00
C SER A 462 -18.87 -21.16 -16.38
N PRO A 463 -18.02 -20.70 -17.33
CA PRO A 463 -18.49 -20.34 -18.67
C PRO A 463 -19.06 -21.57 -19.39
N ALA A 464 -20.28 -21.43 -19.91
CA ALA A 464 -20.96 -22.50 -20.64
C ALA A 464 -20.32 -22.71 -22.02
N SER A 465 -20.08 -23.96 -22.39
CA SER A 465 -19.58 -24.31 -23.72
C SER A 465 -20.67 -24.08 -24.78
N VAL A 466 -20.49 -23.11 -25.66
CA VAL A 466 -21.30 -23.00 -26.89
C VAL A 466 -20.93 -24.16 -27.80
N ALA A 467 -21.89 -25.06 -28.03
CA ALA A 467 -21.73 -26.16 -28.97
C ALA A 467 -21.79 -25.63 -30.41
N SER A 468 -20.68 -25.72 -31.14
CA SER A 468 -20.66 -25.51 -32.60
C SER A 468 -20.56 -26.85 -33.31
N THR A 469 -21.61 -27.19 -34.06
CA THR A 469 -21.70 -28.39 -34.91
C THR A 469 -21.18 -28.07 -36.31
N GLY A 470 -20.00 -28.60 -36.67
CA GLY A 470 -19.43 -28.44 -38.02
C GLY A 470 -18.35 -29.50 -38.30
N PRO A 471 -18.32 -30.14 -39.49
CA PRO A 471 -17.52 -31.34 -39.71
C PRO A 471 -16.06 -31.03 -40.07
N ARG A 472 -15.13 -31.77 -39.49
CA ARG A 472 -13.70 -31.71 -39.84
C ARG A 472 -13.35 -32.88 -40.77
N PRO A 473 -12.76 -32.65 -41.96
CA PRO A 473 -12.47 -33.72 -42.92
C PRO A 473 -11.26 -34.56 -42.47
N ALA A 474 -11.30 -35.84 -42.80
CA ALA A 474 -10.21 -36.79 -42.54
C ALA A 474 -9.04 -36.61 -43.52
N SER A 475 -7.82 -36.87 -43.06
CA SER A 475 -6.66 -37.15 -43.91
C SER A 475 -5.60 -37.97 -43.15
N PRO A 476 -4.75 -38.73 -43.85
CA PRO A 476 -4.62 -40.14 -43.51
C PRO A 476 -3.31 -40.53 -42.81
N ALA A 477 -3.37 -41.68 -42.13
CA ALA A 477 -2.18 -42.38 -41.67
C ALA A 477 -1.44 -43.04 -42.84
N HIS A 478 -0.15 -42.73 -43.00
CA HIS A 478 0.79 -43.60 -43.70
C HIS A 478 2.10 -43.68 -42.92
N GLY A 479 2.42 -44.88 -42.45
CA GLY A 479 3.70 -45.18 -41.81
C GLY A 479 4.71 -45.70 -42.80
N THR A 480 5.92 -45.14 -42.76
CA THR A 480 7.20 -45.81 -43.04
C THR A 480 8.19 -45.29 -41.99
N GLY A 481 9.17 -46.02 -41.47
CA GLY A 481 9.71 -47.29 -41.95
C GLY A 481 11.23 -47.19 -42.15
N ALA A 482 11.97 -46.53 -41.25
CA ALA A 482 13.40 -46.27 -41.39
C ALA A 482 14.21 -46.91 -40.24
N LYS A 483 15.16 -47.78 -40.61
CA LYS A 483 16.12 -48.44 -39.71
C LYS A 483 17.43 -47.64 -39.65
N ARG A 484 18.05 -47.48 -38.47
CA ARG A 484 19.53 -47.41 -38.24
C ARG A 484 19.84 -47.24 -36.72
N PRO A 485 21.10 -47.40 -36.25
CA PRO A 485 21.76 -48.70 -36.08
C PRO A 485 22.29 -48.93 -34.64
N LYS A 486 22.84 -50.12 -34.35
CA LYS A 486 23.64 -50.38 -33.14
C LYS A 486 25.11 -49.99 -33.36
N GLY A 487 25.71 -49.24 -32.44
CA GLY A 487 27.15 -48.97 -32.39
C GLY A 487 27.57 -47.90 -31.37
N HIS A 488 28.20 -48.36 -30.28
CA HIS A 488 28.94 -47.64 -29.20
C HIS A 488 29.87 -46.48 -29.65
N PRO A 489 30.47 -45.69 -28.70
CA PRO A 489 30.23 -45.54 -27.25
C PRO A 489 29.95 -44.05 -26.86
N ASP A 490 30.25 -43.67 -25.60
CA ASP A 490 30.36 -42.30 -25.07
C ASP A 490 29.07 -41.49 -24.81
N ALA A 491 28.45 -41.79 -23.65
CA ALA A 491 27.65 -40.84 -22.88
C ALA A 491 28.02 -40.98 -21.38
N PRO A 492 28.35 -39.89 -20.66
CA PRO A 492 28.78 -39.98 -19.27
C PRO A 492 27.61 -40.35 -18.34
N THR A 493 27.84 -41.34 -17.47
CA THR A 493 26.92 -41.67 -16.36
C THR A 493 26.78 -40.48 -15.40
N PRO A 494 25.56 -40.22 -14.87
CA PRO A 494 25.35 -39.16 -13.87
C PRO A 494 26.05 -39.51 -12.54
N ASN A 495 26.60 -38.48 -11.88
CA ASN A 495 27.30 -38.61 -10.61
C ASN A 495 26.40 -39.23 -9.51
N PRO A 496 26.88 -40.23 -8.75
CA PRO A 496 26.19 -40.69 -7.55
C PRO A 496 26.27 -39.64 -6.43
N SER A 497 25.14 -39.45 -5.74
CA SER A 497 25.02 -38.56 -4.58
C SER A 497 25.94 -39.01 -3.42
N PRO A 498 26.57 -38.09 -2.67
CA PRO A 498 27.56 -38.45 -1.66
C PRO A 498 26.95 -39.19 -0.46
N GLU A 499 27.35 -40.45 -0.28
CA GLU A 499 27.00 -41.26 0.88
C GLU A 499 27.52 -40.64 2.18
N LYS A 500 26.62 -40.45 3.16
CA LYS A 500 26.99 -40.05 4.52
C LYS A 500 27.71 -41.20 5.24
N ARG A 501 29.05 -41.25 5.12
CA ARG A 501 29.91 -42.15 5.92
C ARG A 501 29.70 -41.92 7.42
N ARG A 502 29.00 -42.85 8.06
CA ARG A 502 28.72 -42.86 9.50
C ARG A 502 29.95 -43.35 10.26
N ILE A 503 30.82 -42.44 10.69
CA ILE A 503 31.99 -42.77 11.51
C ILE A 503 31.52 -43.12 12.94
N TYR A 504 31.65 -44.39 13.32
CA TYR A 504 31.58 -44.82 14.72
C TYR A 504 32.85 -44.37 15.44
N ARG A 505 32.72 -43.50 16.46
CA ARG A 505 33.74 -43.35 17.52
C ARG A 505 33.29 -44.11 18.76
N ARG A 506 34.19 -44.90 19.34
CA ARG A 506 34.06 -45.42 20.72
C ARG A 506 34.40 -44.32 21.73
N PRO A 507 33.88 -44.40 22.97
CA PRO A 507 34.19 -43.43 24.02
C PRO A 507 35.56 -43.72 24.67
N SER A 508 36.32 -42.67 24.98
CA SER A 508 37.48 -42.70 25.88
C SER A 508 37.74 -41.31 26.44
N ASP A 509 38.00 -41.27 27.73
CA ASP A 509 38.63 -40.23 28.57
C ASP A 509 38.02 -38.82 28.71
N ASP A 510 37.77 -38.50 29.98
CA ASP A 510 37.45 -37.18 30.52
C ASP A 510 38.58 -36.18 30.28
N THR A 511 38.28 -35.08 29.61
CA THR A 511 38.92 -33.78 29.87
C THR A 511 37.90 -32.67 29.59
N LEU A 512 37.65 -31.82 30.59
CA LEU A 512 36.75 -30.67 30.44
C LEU A 512 37.38 -29.63 29.49
N PRO A 513 36.62 -29.10 28.51
CA PRO A 513 37.11 -27.97 27.72
C PRO A 513 37.15 -26.68 28.57
N PRO A 514 38.14 -25.81 28.39
CA PRO A 514 38.20 -24.51 29.08
C PRO A 514 37.07 -23.57 28.60
N PRO A 515 36.65 -22.60 29.44
CA PRO A 515 35.61 -21.64 29.08
C PRO A 515 36.06 -20.72 27.93
N PRO A 516 35.12 -20.24 27.09
CA PRO A 516 35.43 -19.31 26.01
C PRO A 516 35.89 -17.93 26.55
N PRO A 517 36.76 -17.20 25.82
CA PRO A 517 37.22 -15.89 26.22
C PRO A 517 36.10 -14.83 26.17
N PRO A 518 36.13 -13.81 27.04
CA PRO A 518 35.09 -12.78 27.09
C PRO A 518 35.11 -11.89 25.84
N ILE A 519 33.91 -11.58 25.34
CA ILE A 519 33.67 -10.69 24.20
C ILE A 519 33.90 -9.22 24.64
N PHE A 520 34.47 -8.42 23.75
CA PHE A 520 34.88 -7.03 24.00
C PHE A 520 33.73 -6.13 24.47
N ALA A 521 33.97 -5.38 25.55
CA ALA A 521 33.18 -4.21 25.93
C ALA A 521 33.63 -2.96 25.15
N PRO A 522 32.73 -2.00 24.86
CA PRO A 522 33.08 -0.75 24.18
C PRO A 522 33.94 0.16 25.06
N ARG A 523 34.98 0.76 24.47
CA ARG A 523 35.86 1.71 25.16
C ARG A 523 35.14 3.03 25.43
N SER A 524 35.06 3.42 26.70
CA SER A 524 34.81 4.80 27.12
C SER A 524 36.04 5.68 26.83
N PHE A 525 35.81 6.91 26.36
CA PHE A 525 36.84 7.95 26.26
C PHE A 525 36.48 9.13 27.16
N ALA A 526 37.15 9.18 28.31
CA ALA A 526 37.27 10.28 29.27
C ALA A 526 38.49 9.91 30.15
N SER A 527 39.41 10.77 30.57
CA SER A 527 39.54 12.24 30.53
C SER A 527 41.03 12.60 30.43
N THR A 528 41.38 13.89 30.26
CA THR A 528 42.05 14.71 31.30
C THR A 528 42.48 16.08 30.76
N SER A 529 42.27 17.11 31.58
CA SER A 529 42.81 18.47 31.44
C SER A 529 44.18 18.62 32.13
N SER A 530 44.87 19.75 31.86
CA SER A 530 46.06 20.34 32.52
C SER A 530 47.15 20.67 31.46
N ALA A 531 47.15 21.87 30.87
CA ALA A 531 47.64 23.16 31.39
C ALA A 531 49.17 23.34 31.30
N THR A 532 49.64 24.30 30.50
CA THR A 532 50.51 25.44 30.91
C THR A 532 50.95 26.36 29.75
N ALA A 533 51.10 27.65 30.07
CA ALA A 533 51.96 28.67 29.46
C ALA A 533 51.77 29.11 27.98
N ASP A 534 51.15 30.28 27.82
CA ASP A 534 51.65 31.50 27.15
C ASP A 534 52.69 31.42 26.01
N VAL A 535 52.44 32.17 24.92
CA VAL A 535 53.22 33.38 24.53
C VAL A 535 52.82 33.86 23.12
N PHE A 536 52.37 35.11 23.03
CA PHE A 536 52.37 36.04 21.88
C PHE A 536 52.05 35.54 20.45
N GLY A 537 50.94 36.06 19.93
CA GLY A 537 51.06 37.14 18.94
C GLY A 537 50.83 36.78 17.46
N PRO A 538 50.43 37.75 16.62
CA PRO A 538 49.76 37.47 15.35
C PRO A 538 50.66 37.72 14.12
N VAL A 539 50.15 37.42 12.92
CA VAL A 539 50.04 38.35 11.78
C VAL A 539 49.56 37.64 10.50
N THR A 540 48.74 38.40 9.78
CA THR A 540 48.00 38.28 8.52
C THR A 540 48.56 37.53 7.28
N CYS A 541 47.61 37.23 6.38
CA CYS A 541 47.63 37.50 4.92
C CYS A 541 48.41 36.64 3.89
N THR A 542 47.60 35.96 3.07
CA THR A 542 47.56 36.02 1.58
C THR A 542 48.63 35.39 0.66
N THR A 543 48.09 34.81 -0.43
CA THR A 543 48.59 34.77 -1.83
C THR A 543 49.74 33.84 -2.26
N ARG A 544 49.38 32.89 -3.14
CA ARG A 544 49.79 32.83 -4.58
C ARG A 544 51.25 33.19 -4.91
N ARG A 545 52.06 32.20 -5.37
CA ARG A 545 52.66 32.21 -6.75
C ARG A 545 53.27 30.86 -7.19
N GLU A 546 53.56 30.79 -8.49
CA GLU A 546 54.06 29.71 -9.34
C GLU A 546 55.59 29.42 -9.22
N ARG A 547 56.03 28.29 -9.84
CA ARG A 547 57.37 28.01 -10.44
C ARG A 547 58.56 27.81 -9.47
N HIS A 548 59.65 27.10 -9.79
CA HIS A 548 60.11 26.35 -10.99
C HIS A 548 61.16 25.27 -10.59
N VAL A 549 61.30 24.20 -11.40
CA VAL A 549 62.54 23.46 -11.83
C VAL A 549 63.53 22.87 -10.80
N ALA A 550 63.76 21.55 -10.93
CA ALA A 550 65.05 20.83 -11.06
C ALA A 550 64.71 19.37 -11.44
N ASP A 551 64.98 18.85 -12.64
CA ASP A 551 66.26 18.46 -13.27
C ASP A 551 66.57 16.96 -13.11
N SER A 552 66.50 16.20 -14.22
CA SER A 552 67.29 14.98 -14.44
C SER A 552 67.35 14.66 -15.95
N GLU A 553 68.55 14.64 -16.51
CA GLU A 553 68.83 14.44 -17.96
C GLU A 553 69.05 12.96 -18.33
N GLY A 554 69.14 12.67 -19.64
CA GLY A 554 69.48 11.37 -20.24
C GLY A 554 68.58 11.03 -21.44
N GLU A 555 68.85 11.57 -22.64
CA GLU A 555 69.68 10.95 -23.70
C GLU A 555 69.12 9.59 -24.20
N THR A 556 68.81 9.33 -25.47
CA THR A 556 69.40 9.78 -26.76
C THR A 556 68.44 9.61 -27.96
N GLY A 557 68.70 10.34 -29.06
CA GLY A 557 68.47 9.93 -30.47
C GLY A 557 67.16 10.39 -31.12
N ASP A 558 67.12 11.45 -31.95
CA ASP A 558 67.54 11.50 -33.39
C ASP A 558 66.52 10.82 -34.35
N GLU A 559 66.08 11.37 -35.49
CA GLU A 559 66.20 12.70 -36.13
C GLU A 559 65.19 12.76 -37.34
N TRP A 560 64.95 13.92 -37.97
CA TRP A 560 64.12 14.19 -39.19
C TRP A 560 62.57 14.07 -39.04
N ALA A 561 61.75 15.13 -39.15
CA ALA A 561 61.48 16.06 -40.28
C ALA A 561 60.79 15.40 -41.50
N GLY A 562 59.71 15.91 -42.09
CA GLY A 562 58.86 17.09 -41.82
C GLY A 562 57.97 17.43 -43.05
N CYS A 563 56.98 18.32 -42.90
CA CYS A 563 56.17 18.94 -43.99
C CYS A 563 55.23 18.00 -44.80
N THR A 564 54.17 18.41 -45.52
CA THR A 564 53.25 19.59 -45.52
C THR A 564 51.97 19.19 -46.29
N GLU A 565 50.97 20.09 -46.34
CA GLU A 565 49.83 20.10 -47.28
C GLU A 565 50.25 19.83 -48.75
N ASP A 566 49.40 19.22 -49.59
CA ASP A 566 48.34 19.93 -50.35
C ASP A 566 47.45 18.97 -51.20
N LYS A 567 46.56 19.55 -52.03
CA LYS A 567 45.45 18.94 -52.81
C LYS A 567 45.89 18.18 -54.08
N ASP A 568 44.96 17.37 -54.62
CA ASP A 568 44.38 17.45 -55.99
C ASP A 568 43.58 16.14 -56.27
N GLU A 569 42.28 16.16 -56.54
CA GLU A 569 41.62 16.42 -57.82
C GLU A 569 41.85 15.32 -58.88
N TYR A 570 40.84 14.48 -59.12
CA TYR A 570 40.62 13.81 -60.43
C TYR A 570 39.14 13.47 -60.66
N SER A 571 38.68 13.77 -61.88
CA SER A 571 37.33 13.51 -62.40
C SER A 571 37.40 12.60 -63.63
N TRP A 572 36.28 11.96 -63.99
CA TRP A 572 35.73 11.63 -65.34
C TRP A 572 34.92 10.31 -65.30
N GLY A 573 33.68 10.33 -65.82
CA GLY A 573 32.74 9.18 -65.93
C GLY A 573 32.84 8.45 -67.29
N PRO A 574 31.74 8.02 -67.97
CA PRO A 574 30.29 8.06 -67.62
C PRO A 574 29.48 6.76 -68.03
N GLU A 575 28.13 6.85 -68.06
CA GLU A 575 27.14 5.98 -68.80
C GLU A 575 26.96 4.50 -68.34
N ASP A 576 25.80 3.82 -68.40
CA ASP A 576 24.40 4.19 -68.76
C ASP A 576 23.36 3.14 -68.22
N ASP A 577 22.06 3.38 -68.52
CA ASP A 577 20.90 2.44 -68.55
C ASP A 577 20.11 2.01 -67.28
N ALA A 578 18.77 2.06 -67.44
CA ALA A 578 17.72 1.58 -66.52
C ALA A 578 17.04 0.28 -67.03
N PRO A 579 16.08 -0.33 -66.31
CA PRO A 579 14.67 -0.03 -66.65
C PRO A 579 13.61 -0.14 -65.52
N VAL A 580 12.41 0.41 -65.79
CA VAL A 580 11.20 0.43 -64.93
C VAL A 580 9.97 0.11 -65.78
N PRO A 581 9.18 -0.95 -65.46
CA PRO A 581 7.78 -0.78 -64.99
C PRO A 581 7.30 -1.99 -64.10
N PRO A 582 6.00 -2.19 -63.75
CA PRO A 582 4.81 -1.30 -63.85
C PRO A 582 3.94 -1.17 -62.56
N GLU A 583 3.09 -0.13 -62.56
CA GLU A 583 1.85 -0.06 -61.76
C GLU A 583 0.68 -0.83 -62.43
N SER A 584 -0.40 -1.10 -61.68
CA SER A 584 -1.73 -1.33 -62.26
C SER A 584 -2.84 -0.78 -61.36
N GLN A 585 -3.75 0.03 -61.93
CA GLN A 585 -4.78 0.80 -61.22
C GLN A 585 -6.21 0.20 -61.33
N MET A 586 -7.06 0.62 -60.37
CA MET A 586 -8.55 0.74 -60.43
C MET A 586 -9.43 -0.52 -60.63
N SER A 587 -10.44 -0.70 -59.75
CA SER A 587 -11.77 -0.09 -59.96
C SER A 587 -12.77 -0.26 -58.80
N THR A 588 -13.42 0.85 -58.43
CA THR A 588 -14.82 1.04 -57.95
C THR A 588 -15.64 -0.10 -57.32
N GLY A 589 -16.28 0.20 -56.18
CA GLY A 589 -17.51 -0.47 -55.71
C GLY A 589 -17.90 -0.03 -54.30
N ALA A 590 -18.99 0.71 -54.14
CA ALA A 590 -19.52 1.12 -52.84
C ALA A 590 -20.53 0.09 -52.32
N ASP A 591 -20.64 -0.05 -50.99
CA ASP A 591 -21.93 0.17 -50.32
C ASP A 591 -21.79 0.34 -48.80
N ASP A 592 -22.84 0.91 -48.23
CA ASP A 592 -22.94 1.47 -46.87
C ASP A 592 -23.40 0.41 -45.85
N THR A 593 -22.84 0.38 -44.64
CA THR A 593 -23.61 0.15 -43.38
C THR A 593 -22.76 0.31 -42.12
N THR A 594 -23.23 1.18 -41.23
CA THR A 594 -22.72 1.40 -39.88
C THR A 594 -23.14 0.32 -38.89
N ILE A 595 -22.20 -0.22 -38.11
CA ILE A 595 -22.47 -0.82 -36.81
C ILE A 595 -21.43 -0.31 -35.80
N TYR A 596 -21.89 0.45 -34.80
CA TYR A 596 -21.13 0.72 -33.57
C TYR A 596 -20.95 -0.60 -32.82
N SER A 597 -19.73 -0.88 -32.36
CA SER A 597 -19.48 -1.90 -31.34
C SER A 597 -18.59 -1.32 -30.26
N ASP A 598 -19.15 -1.25 -29.04
CA ASP A 598 -18.40 -0.92 -27.84
C ASP A 598 -17.31 -1.96 -27.60
N ILE A 599 -16.08 -1.49 -27.37
CA ILE A 599 -15.00 -2.32 -26.84
C ILE A 599 -14.90 -2.01 -25.35
N GLY A 600 -15.68 -2.75 -24.57
CA GLY A 600 -15.46 -2.85 -23.12
C GLY A 600 -14.15 -3.57 -22.86
N THR A 601 -13.22 -2.91 -22.17
CA THR A 601 -11.92 -3.47 -21.79
C THR A 601 -12.02 -4.23 -20.46
N ASP A 602 -12.71 -5.36 -20.47
CA ASP A 602 -12.62 -6.36 -19.39
C ASP A 602 -11.48 -7.33 -19.71
N ASP A 603 -10.27 -6.98 -19.25
CA ASP A 603 -9.11 -7.89 -19.27
C ASP A 603 -8.48 -7.96 -17.87
N THR A 604 -9.25 -8.53 -16.93
CA THR A 604 -8.76 -8.89 -15.59
C THR A 604 -7.89 -10.15 -15.69
N THR A 605 -6.70 -10.01 -16.26
CA THR A 605 -5.65 -11.04 -16.16
C THR A 605 -5.20 -11.13 -14.70
N ILE A 606 -5.85 -12.02 -13.96
CA ILE A 606 -5.36 -12.49 -12.66
C ILE A 606 -4.03 -13.19 -12.91
N TYR A 607 -2.94 -12.44 -12.76
CA TYR A 607 -1.63 -13.04 -12.51
C TYR A 607 -1.74 -13.72 -11.16
N SER A 608 -1.96 -15.04 -11.17
CA SER A 608 -1.66 -15.88 -10.03
C SER A 608 -0.16 -15.76 -9.78
N ASP A 609 0.20 -14.90 -8.84
CA ASP A 609 1.56 -14.79 -8.33
C ASP A 609 1.99 -16.20 -7.91
N THR A 610 2.92 -16.78 -8.67
CA THR A 610 3.51 -18.06 -8.32
C THR A 610 4.45 -17.77 -7.17
N GLY A 611 3.87 -17.71 -5.97
CA GLY A 611 4.58 -17.55 -4.73
C GLY A 611 5.69 -18.58 -4.66
N ALA A 612 6.91 -18.14 -4.97
CA ALA A 612 8.08 -18.78 -4.44
C ALA A 612 7.91 -18.67 -2.93
N ASP A 613 7.81 -19.83 -2.26
CA ASP A 613 7.68 -19.91 -0.80
C ASP A 613 8.91 -19.27 -0.14
N ASP A 614 8.90 -17.93 0.00
CA ASP A 614 9.78 -17.19 0.89
C ASP A 614 9.32 -17.41 2.33
N THR A 615 9.32 -18.69 2.70
CA THR A 615 9.39 -19.16 4.07
C THR A 615 10.82 -18.96 4.55
N THR A 616 11.29 -17.71 4.52
CA THR A 616 12.40 -17.26 5.34
C THR A 616 12.03 -17.60 6.77
N ILE A 617 12.71 -18.63 7.29
CA ILE A 617 12.56 -19.08 8.66
C ILE A 617 13.02 -17.91 9.53
N TYR A 618 12.05 -17.14 10.04
CA TYR A 618 12.26 -16.33 11.22
C TYR A 618 12.64 -17.31 12.33
N SER A 619 13.93 -17.45 12.56
CA SER A 619 14.43 -18.07 13.77
C SER A 619 13.85 -17.28 14.94
N ASP A 620 13.05 -17.95 15.78
CA ASP A 620 12.45 -17.35 16.96
C ASP A 620 13.54 -16.68 17.80
N VAL A 621 13.63 -15.35 17.69
CA VAL A 621 14.29 -14.54 18.71
C VAL A 621 13.29 -14.50 19.85
N GLU A 622 13.41 -15.48 20.75
CA GLU A 622 12.69 -15.49 22.00
C GLU A 622 12.91 -14.14 22.69
N CYS A 623 11.86 -13.31 22.74
CA CYS A 623 11.81 -12.18 23.65
C CYS A 623 11.77 -12.75 25.06
N VAL A 624 12.94 -13.00 25.64
CA VAL A 624 13.11 -13.28 27.06
C VAL A 624 12.37 -12.19 27.84
N PRO A 625 11.40 -12.52 28.69
CA PRO A 625 10.81 -11.53 29.57
C PRO A 625 11.87 -11.11 30.58
N ASP A 626 12.20 -9.82 30.63
CA ASP A 626 13.02 -9.27 31.70
C ASP A 626 12.33 -9.53 33.05
N ASP A 627 13.02 -10.23 33.94
CA ASP A 627 12.55 -10.51 35.31
C ASP A 627 12.40 -9.19 36.08
N LEU A 628 11.15 -8.74 36.24
CA LEU A 628 10.82 -7.66 37.17
C LEU A 628 10.94 -8.21 38.62
N PRO A 629 11.83 -7.66 39.47
CA PRO A 629 11.90 -8.07 40.86
C PRO A 629 10.62 -7.68 41.60
N ALA A 630 10.18 -8.54 42.51
CA ALA A 630 8.98 -8.32 43.29
C ALA A 630 9.06 -7.01 44.11
N LEU A 631 8.11 -6.11 43.89
CA LEU A 631 7.94 -4.92 44.73
C LEU A 631 7.40 -5.37 46.09
N GLN A 632 8.30 -5.36 47.08
CA GLN A 632 7.96 -5.48 48.49
C GLN A 632 7.38 -4.14 48.97
N GLU A 633 6.22 -4.18 49.61
CA GLU A 633 5.60 -2.98 50.20
C GLU A 633 6.54 -2.36 51.23
N VAL A 634 6.93 -1.10 51.01
CA VAL A 634 7.61 -0.27 52.01
C VAL A 634 6.80 1.01 52.16
N SER A 635 6.47 1.31 53.41
CA SER A 635 5.67 2.47 53.82
C SER A 635 6.42 3.78 53.63
N ASP A 636 5.79 4.75 52.96
CA ASP A 636 6.27 6.13 52.94
C ASP A 636 6.16 6.75 54.34
N SER A 637 7.28 7.26 54.86
CA SER A 637 7.36 8.11 56.03
C SER A 637 7.78 9.52 55.60
N GLU A 638 6.97 10.51 55.96
CA GLU A 638 7.27 11.94 55.76
C GLU A 638 8.50 12.35 56.57
N GLU A 639 9.50 12.97 55.92
CA GLU A 639 10.49 13.82 56.62
C GLU A 639 10.73 15.12 55.83
N ASP A 640 10.82 16.21 56.59
CA ASP A 640 10.99 17.60 56.16
C ASP A 640 12.46 17.95 55.77
N ALA A 641 12.65 19.22 55.36
CA ALA A 641 13.91 19.96 55.18
C ALA A 641 14.60 19.83 53.80
N SER A 642 15.18 20.89 53.22
CA SER A 642 15.21 22.32 53.57
C SER A 642 15.66 23.17 52.36
N ASP A 643 15.49 24.49 52.43
CA ASP A 643 16.01 25.46 51.47
C ASP A 643 17.54 25.34 51.23
N ASP A 644 17.99 25.61 49.99
CA ASP A 644 19.19 26.44 49.77
C ASP A 644 19.14 27.19 48.42
N ASN A 645 19.89 28.29 48.33
CA ASN A 645 19.88 29.27 47.24
C ASN A 645 20.92 28.97 46.16
N GLY A 646 20.79 29.59 44.97
CA GLY A 646 21.82 29.53 43.94
C GLY A 646 21.52 30.35 42.68
N ASP A 647 21.72 31.66 42.74
CA ASP A 647 21.81 32.53 41.55
C ASP A 647 22.94 32.08 40.61
N SER A 648 22.76 32.24 39.29
CA SER A 648 23.72 33.00 38.46
C SER A 648 23.17 33.33 37.06
N ASP A 649 23.38 34.57 36.64
CA ASP A 649 23.09 35.09 35.30
C ASP A 649 23.99 34.46 34.21
N SER A 650 23.55 34.52 32.94
CA SER A 650 24.23 35.35 31.90
C SER A 650 23.81 35.01 30.45
N ASN A 651 23.19 35.98 29.77
CA ASN A 651 23.60 36.55 28.47
C ASN A 651 22.44 37.42 27.92
N ASN A 652 22.60 38.72 27.64
CA ASN A 652 23.46 39.35 26.62
C ASN A 652 23.20 38.82 25.18
N ASN A 653 23.01 39.66 24.15
CA ASN A 653 22.68 41.09 24.13
C ASN A 653 22.28 41.48 22.69
N THR A 654 21.34 42.41 22.54
CA THR A 654 21.33 43.57 21.60
C THR A 654 21.62 43.32 20.10
N ASP A 655 20.67 43.57 19.18
CA ASP A 655 20.37 44.89 18.52
C ASP A 655 21.14 44.99 17.16
N ASP A 656 20.85 45.85 16.17
CA ASP A 656 19.85 46.92 16.00
C ASP A 656 19.58 47.18 14.48
N ASP A 657 18.79 48.23 14.18
CA ASP A 657 18.71 49.07 12.94
C ASP A 657 17.22 49.26 12.53
N GLU A 658 16.45 50.14 13.18
CA GLU A 658 16.49 51.62 13.24
C GLU A 658 16.13 52.35 11.92
N ALA A 659 14.99 53.07 11.94
CA ALA A 659 14.75 54.42 11.35
C ALA A 659 13.23 54.69 11.14
N MET A 660 12.64 55.89 11.28
CA MET A 660 13.06 57.19 11.84
C MET A 660 11.80 58.10 11.99
N LEU A 661 11.77 58.98 13.00
CA LEU A 661 11.04 60.29 13.08
C LEU A 661 9.48 60.38 13.24
N ALA A 662 9.04 60.60 14.50
CA ALA A 662 8.46 61.87 15.04
C ALA A 662 7.17 62.54 14.45
N PRO A 663 6.47 63.44 15.21
CA PRO A 663 6.11 63.39 16.64
C PRO A 663 4.68 63.92 17.01
N ALA A 664 4.38 63.90 18.32
CA ALA A 664 3.50 64.80 19.10
C ALA A 664 1.95 64.63 19.09
N GLU A 665 1.40 64.32 20.28
CA GLU A 665 0.42 65.08 21.10
C GLU A 665 -0.41 64.15 22.02
N GLY A 666 -0.96 64.68 23.13
CA GLY A 666 -2.19 64.11 23.71
C GLY A 666 -2.13 63.32 25.03
N VAL A 667 -1.71 63.98 26.10
CA VAL A 667 -2.17 63.82 27.51
C VAL A 667 -3.36 62.85 27.76
N HIS A 668 -3.14 61.77 28.54
CA HIS A 668 -3.76 61.58 29.87
C HIS A 668 -3.33 60.25 30.53
N ALA A 669 -2.68 60.34 31.68
CA ALA A 669 -2.56 59.21 32.61
C ALA A 669 -3.72 59.25 33.60
N ASP A 670 -4.41 58.12 33.80
CA ASP A 670 -5.25 57.89 34.97
C ASP A 670 -4.78 56.62 35.68
N SER A 671 -4.78 56.65 37.01
CA SER A 671 -4.01 55.77 37.86
C SER A 671 -4.90 55.13 38.91
N ARG A 672 -5.18 53.83 38.76
CA ARG A 672 -5.85 53.04 39.79
C ARG A 672 -5.15 51.72 40.07
N ARG A 673 -4.44 51.72 41.19
CA ARG A 673 -3.93 50.51 41.86
C ARG A 673 -5.12 49.67 42.35
N HIS A 674 -5.07 48.36 42.11
CA HIS A 674 -5.86 47.40 42.88
C HIS A 674 -4.97 46.76 43.98
N PRO A 675 -5.44 46.67 45.23
CA PRO A 675 -4.67 46.08 46.32
C PRO A 675 -4.82 44.55 46.36
N THR A 676 -3.70 43.85 46.54
CA THR A 676 -3.67 42.42 46.87
C THR A 676 -3.94 42.23 48.37
N ALA A 677 -5.03 41.55 48.72
CA ALA A 677 -5.32 41.11 50.08
C ALA A 677 -5.14 39.58 50.19
N PRO A 678 -4.40 39.06 51.17
CA PRO A 678 -4.23 37.62 51.36
C PRO A 678 -5.48 36.98 51.99
N LEU A 679 -5.95 35.87 51.41
CA LEU A 679 -7.06 35.10 51.94
C LEU A 679 -6.62 34.23 53.13
N ASN A 680 -7.19 34.51 54.29
CA ASN A 680 -6.88 33.85 55.56
C ASN A 680 -7.78 32.60 55.73
N VAL A 681 -7.24 31.41 55.50
CA VAL A 681 -7.97 30.14 55.66
C VAL A 681 -7.95 29.72 57.13
N GLN A 682 -9.05 29.98 57.85
CA GLN A 682 -9.22 29.51 59.23
C GLN A 682 -9.51 28.01 59.27
N LEU A 683 -8.67 27.27 60.00
CA LEU A 683 -8.86 25.85 60.30
C LEU A 683 -10.12 25.67 61.18
N ALA A 684 -11.19 25.08 60.61
CA ALA A 684 -12.40 24.79 61.36
C ALA A 684 -12.21 23.55 62.27
N LYS A 685 -12.67 23.65 63.52
CA LYS A 685 -12.64 22.52 64.48
C LYS A 685 -13.46 21.33 63.96
N PRO A 686 -12.98 20.08 64.13
CA PRO A 686 -13.77 18.89 63.80
C PRO A 686 -14.99 18.79 64.75
N ALA A 687 -16.19 18.77 64.16
CA ALA A 687 -17.42 18.50 64.89
C ALA A 687 -17.51 17.01 65.28
N ALA A 688 -18.14 16.72 66.42
CA ALA A 688 -18.20 15.36 66.96
C ALA A 688 -18.91 14.38 66.01
N VAL A 689 -18.20 13.31 65.62
CA VAL A 689 -18.72 12.25 64.74
C VAL A 689 -19.79 11.44 65.48
N GLY A 690 -21.04 11.63 65.08
CA GLY A 690 -22.14 10.74 65.47
C GLY A 690 -21.93 9.34 64.88
N LYS A 691 -22.26 8.30 65.66
CA LYS A 691 -22.07 6.88 65.29
C LYS A 691 -23.06 6.45 64.18
N GLY A 692 -22.81 6.88 62.95
CA GLY A 692 -23.47 6.38 61.74
C GLY A 692 -23.00 4.96 61.40
N LYS A 693 -23.91 4.10 60.91
CA LYS A 693 -23.59 2.71 60.57
C LYS A 693 -22.69 2.64 59.33
N ILE A 694 -21.57 1.94 59.43
CA ILE A 694 -20.46 1.95 58.46
C ILE A 694 -20.74 1.15 57.16
N THR A 695 -21.97 0.71 56.94
CA THR A 695 -22.37 -0.28 55.92
C THR A 695 -23.03 0.32 54.67
N ALA A 696 -22.86 1.62 54.41
CA ALA A 696 -23.66 2.36 53.41
C ALA A 696 -22.89 2.90 52.20
N TYR A 697 -21.55 2.75 52.13
CA TYR A 697 -20.70 3.55 51.24
C TYR A 697 -19.91 2.82 50.14
N TRP A 698 -20.21 1.55 49.90
CA TRP A 698 -19.64 0.81 48.76
C TRP A 698 -20.76 0.10 47.98
N LYS A 699 -21.35 0.81 47.01
CA LYS A 699 -22.03 0.14 45.90
C LYS A 699 -20.94 -0.51 45.06
N VAL A 700 -20.85 -1.83 45.12
CA VAL A 700 -20.01 -2.60 44.22
C VAL A 700 -20.67 -2.52 42.85
N GLU A 701 -20.12 -1.69 41.97
CA GLU A 701 -20.52 -1.62 40.56
C GLU A 701 -20.33 -3.00 39.93
N THR A 702 -21.41 -3.54 39.39
CA THR A 702 -21.37 -4.83 38.68
C THR A 702 -20.61 -4.70 37.36
N ALA A 703 -20.07 -5.81 36.86
CA ALA A 703 -19.39 -5.80 35.56
C ALA A 703 -20.29 -5.30 34.42
N GLU A 704 -21.59 -5.59 34.50
CA GLU A 704 -22.62 -5.14 33.56
C GLU A 704 -22.85 -3.62 33.64
N GLU A 705 -23.03 -3.06 34.84
CA GLU A 705 -23.12 -1.60 35.04
C GLU A 705 -21.88 -0.86 34.53
N LYS A 706 -20.69 -1.44 34.74
CA LYS A 706 -19.42 -0.87 34.24
C LYS A 706 -19.36 -0.86 32.71
N VAL A 707 -19.83 -1.92 32.04
CA VAL A 707 -19.92 -1.96 30.57
C VAL A 707 -20.92 -0.92 30.07
N VAL A 708 -22.11 -0.84 30.65
CA VAL A 708 -23.14 0.15 30.26
C VAL A 708 -22.64 1.59 30.46
N ARG A 709 -21.88 1.89 31.52
CA ARG A 709 -21.25 3.21 31.68
C ARG A 709 -20.23 3.49 30.58
N LEU A 710 -19.34 2.54 30.28
CA LEU A 710 -18.31 2.72 29.23
C LEU A 710 -18.92 2.86 27.83
N GLU A 711 -19.97 2.11 27.50
CA GLU A 711 -20.71 2.28 26.25
C GLU A 711 -21.39 3.65 26.15
N LYS A 712 -21.91 4.16 27.28
CA LYS A 712 -22.50 5.50 27.35
C LYS A 712 -21.44 6.59 27.15
N GLU A 713 -20.31 6.51 27.87
CA GLU A 713 -19.18 7.44 27.75
C GLU A 713 -18.60 7.44 26.33
N ALA A 714 -18.50 6.27 25.70
CA ALA A 714 -18.05 6.14 24.30
C ALA A 714 -19.04 6.80 23.31
N ARG A 715 -20.36 6.70 23.55
CA ARG A 715 -21.38 7.36 22.73
C ARG A 715 -21.33 8.89 22.89
N GLU A 716 -21.28 9.40 24.12
CA GLU A 716 -21.15 10.83 24.40
C GLU A 716 -19.87 11.42 23.76
N TYR A 717 -18.76 10.67 23.77
CA TYR A 717 -17.53 11.07 23.09
C TYR A 717 -17.65 11.09 21.55
N ALA A 718 -18.33 10.10 20.97
CA ALA A 718 -18.57 10.04 19.52
C ALA A 718 -19.46 11.20 19.04
N GLU A 719 -20.55 11.49 19.75
CA GLU A 719 -21.45 12.61 19.46
C GLU A 719 -20.70 13.96 19.52
N HIS A 720 -19.86 14.16 20.55
CA HIS A 720 -19.03 15.37 20.65
C HIS A 720 -17.99 15.48 19.53
N ALA A 721 -17.36 14.36 19.12
CA ALA A 721 -16.42 14.35 18.01
C ALA A 721 -17.09 14.69 16.66
N GLU A 722 -18.32 14.22 16.43
CA GLU A 722 -19.11 14.58 15.26
C GLU A 722 -19.48 16.08 15.27
N GLU A 723 -19.90 16.63 16.42
CA GLU A 723 -20.21 18.07 16.55
C GLU A 723 -18.98 18.95 16.22
N VAL A 724 -17.79 18.56 16.68
CA VAL A 724 -16.54 19.26 16.36
C VAL A 724 -16.25 19.21 14.85
N ARG A 725 -16.41 18.05 14.19
CA ARG A 725 -16.21 17.93 12.73
C ARG A 725 -17.22 18.78 11.95
N LEU A 726 -18.49 18.80 12.35
CA LEU A 726 -19.50 19.66 11.73
C LEU A 726 -19.15 21.16 11.88
N ARG A 727 -18.69 21.56 13.06
CA ARG A 727 -18.24 22.95 13.33
C ARG A 727 -17.05 23.34 12.45
N GLU A 728 -16.05 22.48 12.28
CA GLU A 728 -14.94 22.73 11.35
C GLU A 728 -15.39 22.84 9.89
N VAL A 729 -16.32 21.99 9.44
CA VAL A 729 -16.88 22.04 8.08
C VAL A 729 -17.61 23.37 7.83
N GLU A 730 -18.38 23.84 8.82
CA GLU A 730 -18.99 25.18 8.76
C GLU A 730 -17.95 26.30 8.68
N GLU A 731 -16.88 26.25 9.49
CA GLU A 731 -15.83 27.27 9.44
C GLU A 731 -15.09 27.27 8.09
N ARG A 732 -14.77 26.09 7.54
CA ARG A 732 -14.21 25.95 6.19
C ARG A 732 -15.16 26.53 5.13
N ARG A 733 -16.48 26.31 5.26
CA ARG A 733 -17.50 26.89 4.35
C ARG A 733 -17.58 28.42 4.49
N LYS A 734 -17.57 28.95 5.71
CA LYS A 734 -17.55 30.41 6.02
C LYS A 734 -16.27 31.06 5.47
N LYS A 735 -15.09 30.42 5.64
CA LYS A 735 -13.80 30.89 5.10
C LYS A 735 -13.78 30.91 3.57
N LYS A 736 -14.28 29.87 2.90
CA LYS A 736 -14.45 29.83 1.44
C LYS A 736 -15.43 30.90 0.93
N ALA A 737 -16.50 31.19 1.67
CA ALA A 737 -17.44 32.26 1.32
C ALA A 737 -16.82 33.66 1.42
N ARG A 738 -16.05 33.95 2.49
CA ARG A 738 -15.29 35.20 2.64
C ARG A 738 -14.30 35.39 1.50
N ALA A 739 -13.47 34.39 1.20
CA ALA A 739 -12.51 34.46 0.10
C ALA A 739 -13.16 34.74 -1.27
N ARG A 740 -14.37 34.22 -1.53
CA ARG A 740 -15.15 34.54 -2.73
C ARG A 740 -15.67 35.98 -2.73
N ALA A 741 -16.12 36.49 -1.59
CA ALA A 741 -16.53 37.89 -1.45
C ALA A 741 -15.35 38.85 -1.70
N ASP A 742 -14.20 38.60 -1.08
CA ASP A 742 -12.98 39.40 -1.27
C ASP A 742 -12.50 39.38 -2.73
N GLY A 743 -12.58 38.21 -3.38
CA GLY A 743 -12.26 38.06 -4.81
C GLY A 743 -13.20 38.86 -5.72
N ASN A 744 -14.50 38.83 -5.42
CA ASN A 744 -15.49 39.65 -6.12
C ASN A 744 -15.27 41.15 -5.91
N GLU A 745 -14.93 41.57 -4.69
CA GLU A 745 -14.62 42.96 -4.39
C GLU A 745 -13.36 43.44 -5.11
N ARG A 746 -12.29 42.63 -5.15
CA ARG A 746 -11.07 42.94 -5.92
C ARG A 746 -11.37 43.08 -7.41
N MET A 747 -12.20 42.20 -7.99
CA MET A 747 -12.64 42.33 -9.38
C MET A 747 -13.47 43.60 -9.61
N GLN A 748 -14.34 43.98 -8.66
CA GLN A 748 -15.13 45.19 -8.77
C GLN A 748 -14.26 46.46 -8.69
N ARG A 749 -13.37 46.55 -7.70
CA ARG A 749 -12.36 47.63 -7.59
C ARG A 749 -11.50 47.74 -8.85
N HIS A 750 -11.09 46.62 -9.45
CA HIS A 750 -10.36 46.62 -10.73
C HIS A 750 -11.20 47.16 -11.89
N ARG A 751 -12.46 46.73 -12.03
CA ARG A 751 -13.39 47.24 -13.05
C ARG A 751 -13.64 48.74 -12.91
N ASP A 752 -13.80 49.22 -11.68
CA ASP A 752 -14.04 50.64 -11.41
C ASP A 752 -12.76 51.47 -11.63
N ARG A 753 -11.57 50.94 -11.31
CA ARG A 753 -10.28 51.56 -11.69
C ARG A 753 -10.14 51.69 -13.21
N VAL A 754 -10.37 50.62 -13.96
CA VAL A 754 -10.31 50.63 -15.45
C VAL A 754 -11.38 51.56 -16.04
N ARG A 755 -12.56 51.67 -15.41
CA ARG A 755 -13.60 52.62 -15.82
C ARG A 755 -13.17 54.06 -15.58
N ALA A 756 -12.56 54.37 -14.43
CA ALA A 756 -12.01 55.69 -14.12
C ALA A 756 -10.85 56.09 -15.05
N GLU A 757 -9.95 55.15 -15.32
CA GLU A 757 -8.83 55.30 -16.26
C GLU A 757 -9.32 55.64 -17.68
N LYS A 758 -10.30 54.90 -18.21
CA LYS A 758 -10.92 55.23 -19.51
C LYS A 758 -11.60 56.59 -19.54
N ILE A 759 -12.29 56.97 -18.46
CA ILE A 759 -12.91 58.31 -18.35
C ILE A 759 -11.82 59.40 -18.39
N ALA A 760 -10.68 59.18 -17.72
CA ALA A 760 -9.54 60.10 -17.72
C ALA A 760 -8.83 60.18 -19.09
N GLU A 761 -8.75 59.06 -19.82
CA GLU A 761 -8.25 58.99 -21.21
C GLU A 761 -9.17 59.68 -22.24
N GLY A 762 -10.27 60.31 -21.81
CA GLY A 762 -11.18 61.02 -22.70
C GLY A 762 -12.13 60.11 -23.46
N TRP A 763 -12.35 58.85 -23.02
CA TRP A 763 -13.53 58.08 -23.41
C TRP A 763 -14.77 58.77 -22.82
N LYS A 764 -15.23 59.82 -23.48
CA LYS A 764 -16.58 60.33 -23.30
C LYS A 764 -17.51 59.15 -23.53
N ARG A 765 -18.30 58.85 -22.49
CA ARG A 765 -19.46 57.98 -22.61
C ARG A 765 -20.25 58.48 -23.82
N LEU A 766 -20.41 57.65 -24.85
CA LEU A 766 -21.50 57.88 -25.79
C LEU A 766 -22.75 57.67 -24.95
N ASP A 767 -23.29 58.77 -24.44
CA ASP A 767 -24.66 58.85 -23.98
C ASP A 767 -25.52 58.70 -25.25
N LEU A 768 -25.66 57.44 -25.67
CA LEU A 768 -26.58 57.00 -26.69
C LEU A 768 -27.97 57.26 -26.14
N LEU A 769 -28.45 58.47 -26.47
CA LEU A 769 -29.85 58.87 -26.64
C LEU A 769 -30.80 58.15 -25.68
N ASP A 770 -31.27 58.89 -24.66
CA ASP A 770 -32.55 58.61 -24.02
C ASP A 770 -33.65 58.57 -25.10
N HIS A 771 -33.87 57.38 -25.68
CA HIS A 771 -34.94 57.18 -26.63
C HIS A 771 -36.26 57.10 -25.85
N ASP A 772 -37.05 58.14 -26.09
CA ASP A 772 -38.38 58.39 -25.52
C ASP A 772 -39.23 57.10 -25.49
N ASN A 773 -39.66 56.74 -24.28
CA ASN A 773 -40.15 55.40 -23.97
C ASN A 773 -41.68 55.32 -24.18
N THR A 774 -42.13 55.68 -25.39
CA THR A 774 -43.54 55.96 -25.73
C THR A 774 -44.07 55.22 -26.96
N LEU A 775 -43.53 54.02 -27.28
CA LEU A 775 -44.12 53.12 -28.28
C LEU A 775 -44.42 51.72 -27.71
N ALA A 776 -45.54 51.17 -28.19
CA ALA A 776 -46.20 49.97 -27.67
C ALA A 776 -45.41 48.67 -27.91
N PRO A 777 -45.66 47.60 -27.12
CA PRO A 777 -44.92 46.34 -27.24
C PRO A 777 -45.38 45.54 -28.47
N ASP A 778 -44.67 45.66 -29.58
CA ASP A 778 -44.79 44.73 -30.70
C ASP A 778 -44.12 43.37 -30.37
N PRO A 779 -44.74 42.23 -30.71
CA PRO A 779 -44.21 40.92 -30.36
C PRO A 779 -43.13 40.44 -31.35
N CYS A 780 -42.20 39.63 -30.82
CA CYS A 780 -41.30 38.76 -31.59
C CYS A 780 -40.25 39.44 -32.50
N LEU A 781 -39.21 40.01 -31.88
CA LEU A 781 -37.92 40.32 -32.54
C LEU A 781 -36.68 39.79 -31.76
N ALA A 782 -36.91 38.89 -30.80
CA ALA A 782 -35.89 38.36 -29.89
C ALA A 782 -34.98 37.25 -30.48
N GLU A 783 -35.22 36.83 -31.72
CA GLU A 783 -34.44 35.76 -32.38
C GLU A 783 -33.39 36.27 -33.38
N LEU A 784 -33.55 37.47 -33.94
CA LEU A 784 -32.68 37.96 -35.02
C LEU A 784 -31.41 38.70 -34.57
N THR A 785 -31.28 39.03 -33.27
CA THR A 785 -30.12 39.77 -32.73
C THR A 785 -29.47 39.06 -31.53
N ARG A 786 -28.92 37.86 -31.78
CA ARG A 786 -27.99 37.18 -30.85
C ARG A 786 -26.54 37.15 -31.37
N PRO A 787 -25.74 38.21 -31.17
CA PRO A 787 -24.29 38.21 -31.50
C PRO A 787 -23.47 37.11 -30.79
N ARG A 788 -24.05 36.49 -29.75
CA ARG A 788 -23.42 35.41 -28.96
C ARG A 788 -23.17 34.10 -29.72
N ARG A 789 -23.80 33.86 -30.87
CA ARG A 789 -23.54 32.63 -31.66
C ARG A 789 -22.26 32.78 -32.51
N GLN A 790 -22.13 33.90 -33.24
CA GLN A 790 -20.94 34.21 -34.04
C GLN A 790 -19.66 34.27 -33.19
N PHE A 791 -19.67 34.93 -32.02
CA PHE A 791 -18.48 34.96 -31.15
C PHE A 791 -17.99 33.55 -30.71
N LYS A 792 -18.91 32.58 -30.54
CA LYS A 792 -18.56 31.18 -30.27
C LYS A 792 -18.11 30.40 -31.51
N GLU A 793 -18.59 30.76 -32.69
CA GLU A 793 -18.19 30.14 -33.96
C GLU A 793 -16.84 30.69 -34.46
N ASP A 794 -16.58 31.98 -34.30
CA ASP A 794 -15.30 32.61 -34.65
C ASP A 794 -14.21 32.21 -33.64
N GLY A 795 -14.55 32.04 -32.36
CA GLY A 795 -13.67 31.39 -31.37
C GLY A 795 -13.35 29.92 -31.71
N ARG A 796 -14.25 29.21 -32.41
CA ARG A 796 -13.99 27.85 -32.93
C ARG A 796 -13.17 27.86 -34.22
N LYS A 797 -13.29 28.89 -35.06
CA LYS A 797 -12.50 29.04 -36.30
C LYS A 797 -11.06 29.53 -36.06
N ASN A 798 -10.84 30.36 -35.03
CA ASN A 798 -9.51 30.88 -34.69
C ASN A 798 -8.69 29.94 -33.79
N ASN A 799 -9.33 28.96 -33.13
CA ASN A 799 -8.60 27.85 -32.53
C ASN A 799 -8.07 26.94 -33.64
N LYS A 800 -6.78 27.10 -33.98
CA LYS A 800 -6.06 26.14 -34.84
C LYS A 800 -6.31 24.72 -34.33
N PRO A 801 -6.58 23.74 -35.20
CA PRO A 801 -6.69 22.36 -34.78
C PRO A 801 -5.32 21.88 -34.30
N ASN A 802 -5.14 21.78 -32.97
CA ASN A 802 -4.06 21.00 -32.40
C ASN A 802 -4.29 19.55 -32.85
N GLY A 803 -3.47 19.09 -33.78
CA GLY A 803 -3.68 17.83 -34.46
C GLY A 803 -3.70 16.67 -33.49
N ARG A 804 -4.80 15.92 -33.47
CA ARG A 804 -4.72 14.48 -33.22
C ARG A 804 -3.88 13.90 -34.35
N LYS A 805 -2.62 13.59 -34.06
CA LYS A 805 -1.87 12.63 -34.87
C LYS A 805 -2.42 11.25 -34.57
N PHE A 806 -2.56 10.45 -35.64
CA PHE A 806 -2.71 9.01 -35.58
C PHE A 806 -1.42 8.37 -35.07
#